data_AF-A0A7S0JYK0-F1
#
_entry.id   AF-A0A7S0JYK0-F1
#
_cell.length_a   1.000
_cell.length_b   1.000
_cell.length_c   1.000
_cell.angle_alpha   90.00
_cell.angle_beta   90.00
_cell.angle_gamma   90.00
#
_symmetry.space_group_name_H-M   'P 1'
#
loop_
_entity.id
_entity.type
_entity.pdbx_description
1 polymer ?
#
loop_
_entity_poly.entity_id
_entity_poly.type
_entity_poly.pdbx_seq_one_letter_code
_entity_poly.pdbx_strand_id
1 'polypeptide(L)'
;EPVAEAGRKAWRDELRRVVRRAASRSTSVVLLVTDTQLARVPGALDDVAALMARGEVVDMLPPEERAVQAERLRGAARVILRARAAAREAALSEGRLEAVGTGRPEHDGRASRGASRGGQGDGSSAYSSRHGGSSLASGGLPKPAAPRGIGYSLPQDAEPTVADCWEEFVRRVRSRLHVVVCASTDARSLRDLVRAYPAVSECATVDFFEPWPADALAAVARARLARTLAEYAPPSLSAVLPAGVDTQGELPPGLAVLAAGTLDPASPALPDLCSQLVPAAPWPLGPSDARVARVVQLCAWLHEDAAATAQALAIARGDSAGIAIGDSGAPDGPAEAGPEAPNRAGGLSQDAVAARASTLEWEGPPLHVSPASFLELVAVFARLLREKSQSLTEARERFRRGIEQLRSASVAVEAMGADLAELKPRLHSHAAQTSAAMRQVEEERRLVERAREQVASEERSANAKAEEARAIKAECDADLAGAIPAMTAALEAVDSLRKSDIVEVKGMPHPPPAVRLCMQAVCLLFGIPPRRVPDPKPGNAGNVRLDYWSAAKATLLSDGRLLSKLQEFDRDNMDDRTVDAVTPLLSDPLFDEAKMRQASTAAHGLSLWVRALVDYHEALRVIRPKRARSDAAEGELAGLTRSLRAKQSELGRVAERVNALSEQLQASQDKKRELEEAVESTNVKMQRARQLVRGMGGEEHRWAAEVVSITRSLRHLVGDCLLSAAAVAYLGPLGPSARSAALRRWHAAIARSGIGITVEQDDDGVLVSPLTGAAPAPTPLPAAMGVTPLERSP
;
A
#
# COMPACT_ATOMS: atom_id res chain seq x y z
N GLU A 1 -2.76 50.21 -43.08
CA GLU A 1 -1.98 50.26 -44.35
C GLU A 1 -0.58 49.65 -44.27
N PRO A 2 0.33 49.98 -43.33
CA PRO A 2 1.70 49.44 -43.35
C PRO A 2 1.78 47.91 -43.14
N VAL A 3 0.84 47.32 -42.40
CA VAL A 3 0.72 45.85 -42.22
C VAL A 3 0.25 45.16 -43.52
N ALA A 4 -0.62 45.82 -44.29
CA ALA A 4 -1.13 45.28 -45.55
C ALA A 4 -0.08 45.33 -46.67
N GLU A 5 0.73 46.39 -46.69
CA GLU A 5 1.83 46.54 -47.64
C GLU A 5 2.99 45.56 -47.34
N ALA A 6 3.34 45.39 -46.06
CA ALA A 6 4.28 44.37 -45.62
C ALA A 6 3.78 42.95 -45.95
N GLY A 7 2.47 42.68 -45.77
CA GLY A 7 1.83 41.42 -46.15
C GLY A 7 1.87 41.14 -47.65
N ARG A 8 1.60 42.15 -48.49
CA ARG A 8 1.68 42.04 -49.95
C ARG A 8 3.12 41.80 -50.43
N LYS A 9 4.11 42.44 -49.81
CA LYS A 9 5.53 42.22 -50.13
C LYS A 9 5.95 40.79 -49.78
N ALA A 10 5.61 40.31 -48.58
CA ALA A 10 5.89 38.94 -48.15
C ALA A 10 5.23 37.90 -49.08
N TRP A 11 3.97 38.13 -49.46
CA TRP A 11 3.24 37.31 -50.43
C TRP A 11 3.96 37.23 -51.78
N ARG A 12 4.36 38.37 -52.34
CA ARG A 12 5.07 38.41 -53.63
C ARG A 12 6.45 37.77 -53.55
N ASP A 13 7.16 37.89 -52.43
CA ASP A 13 8.44 37.22 -52.20
C ASP A 13 8.29 35.70 -52.13
N GLU A 14 7.21 35.21 -51.54
CA GLU A 14 6.87 33.79 -51.51
C GLU A 14 6.49 33.26 -52.90
N LEU A 15 5.63 33.97 -53.63
CA LEU A 15 5.31 33.62 -55.02
C LEU A 15 6.56 33.62 -55.91
N ARG A 16 7.45 34.62 -55.78
CA ARG A 16 8.75 34.63 -56.47
C ARG A 16 9.57 33.38 -56.17
N ARG A 17 9.55 32.90 -54.93
CA ARG A 17 10.26 31.68 -54.53
C ARG A 17 9.63 30.43 -55.17
N VAL A 18 8.31 30.35 -55.17
CA VAL A 18 7.54 29.24 -55.77
C VAL A 18 7.75 29.18 -57.28
N VAL A 19 7.63 30.30 -57.99
CA VAL A 19 7.84 30.39 -59.44
C VAL A 19 9.28 30.04 -59.81
N ARG A 20 10.28 30.54 -59.07
CA ARG A 20 11.70 30.14 -59.25
C ARG A 20 11.91 28.64 -59.06
N ARG A 21 11.26 28.05 -58.05
CA ARG A 21 11.37 26.61 -57.77
C ARG A 21 10.75 25.78 -58.89
N ALA A 22 9.60 26.19 -59.41
CA ALA A 22 8.93 25.52 -60.54
C ALA A 22 9.75 25.61 -61.85
N ALA A 23 10.41 26.74 -62.10
CA ALA A 23 11.22 26.94 -63.31
C ALA A 23 12.58 26.21 -63.29
N SER A 24 13.24 26.15 -62.13
CA SER A 24 14.61 25.65 -62.00
C SER A 24 14.73 24.15 -61.70
N ARG A 25 13.80 23.56 -60.94
CA ARG A 25 13.84 22.15 -60.53
C ARG A 25 13.00 21.26 -61.45
N SER A 26 13.35 19.98 -61.53
CA SER A 26 12.56 18.95 -62.23
C SER A 26 11.28 18.53 -61.49
N THR A 27 11.08 18.99 -60.26
CA THR A 27 9.94 18.63 -59.40
C THR A 27 8.75 19.55 -59.59
N SER A 28 7.54 18.99 -59.68
CA SER A 28 6.30 19.76 -59.60
C SER A 28 6.12 20.41 -58.22
N VAL A 29 5.50 21.58 -58.18
CA VAL A 29 5.24 22.38 -56.98
C VAL A 29 3.73 22.61 -56.86
N VAL A 30 3.19 22.40 -55.67
CA VAL A 30 1.79 22.72 -55.36
C VAL A 30 1.74 23.97 -54.49
N LEU A 31 0.96 24.96 -54.91
CA LEU A 31 0.64 26.15 -54.13
C LEU A 31 -0.78 25.99 -53.59
N LEU A 32 -0.90 25.75 -52.28
CA LEU A 32 -2.18 25.70 -51.57
C LEU A 32 -2.51 27.09 -51.02
N VAL A 33 -3.67 27.62 -51.37
CA VAL A 33 -4.12 28.95 -50.93
C VAL A 33 -5.52 28.85 -50.34
N THR A 34 -5.70 29.40 -49.14
CA THR A 34 -7.02 29.48 -48.49
C THR A 34 -7.69 30.82 -48.73
N ASP A 35 -9.02 30.85 -48.72
CA ASP A 35 -9.84 32.06 -48.74
C ASP A 35 -9.45 33.09 -47.68
N THR A 36 -9.11 32.65 -46.47
CA THR A 36 -8.64 33.50 -45.36
C THR A 36 -7.30 34.19 -45.68
N GLN A 37 -6.42 33.53 -46.43
CA GLN A 37 -5.16 34.13 -46.88
C GLN A 37 -5.42 35.14 -48.01
N LEU A 38 -6.31 34.81 -48.95
CA LEU A 38 -6.70 35.69 -50.06
C LEU A 38 -7.41 36.95 -49.58
N ALA A 39 -8.26 36.85 -48.55
CA ALA A 39 -8.98 37.99 -47.98
C ALA A 39 -8.07 38.95 -47.21
N ARG A 40 -6.98 38.45 -46.60
CA ARG A 40 -6.04 39.25 -45.80
C ARG A 40 -5.05 40.06 -46.64
N VAL A 41 -4.69 39.57 -47.83
CA VAL A 41 -3.67 40.20 -48.67
C VAL A 41 -4.36 40.89 -49.87
N PRO A 42 -4.40 42.23 -49.91
CA PRO A 42 -5.00 42.92 -51.04
C PRO A 42 -4.24 42.57 -52.32
N GLY A 43 -4.96 42.28 -53.40
CA GLY A 43 -4.42 41.92 -54.72
C GLY A 43 -3.67 40.58 -54.81
N ALA A 44 -3.71 39.74 -53.78
CA ALA A 44 -3.17 38.36 -53.89
C ALA A 44 -3.95 37.53 -54.91
N LEU A 45 -5.25 37.76 -55.04
CA LEU A 45 -6.11 37.09 -55.99
C LEU A 45 -5.83 37.52 -57.44
N ASP A 46 -5.51 38.79 -57.68
CA ASP A 46 -5.02 39.28 -58.98
C ASP A 46 -3.73 38.56 -59.38
N ASP A 47 -2.80 38.41 -58.44
CA ASP A 47 -1.52 37.73 -58.66
C ASP A 47 -1.74 36.23 -58.96
N VAL A 48 -2.67 35.56 -58.26
CA VAL A 48 -3.03 34.14 -58.50
C VAL A 48 -3.76 33.97 -59.84
N ALA A 49 -4.71 34.84 -60.16
CA ALA A 49 -5.42 34.83 -61.43
C ALA A 49 -4.49 35.07 -62.62
N ALA A 50 -3.55 36.02 -62.48
CA ALA A 50 -2.50 36.26 -63.47
C ALA A 50 -1.59 35.03 -63.65
N LEU A 51 -1.24 34.36 -62.55
CA LEU A 51 -0.43 33.15 -62.58
C LEU A 51 -1.15 31.98 -63.26
N MET A 52 -2.46 31.82 -63.04
CA MET A 52 -3.27 30.79 -63.72
C MET A 52 -3.47 31.10 -65.21
N ALA A 53 -3.82 32.33 -65.57
CA ALA A 53 -4.11 32.70 -66.95
C ALA A 53 -2.83 32.83 -67.82
N ARG A 54 -1.79 33.47 -67.29
CA ARG A 54 -0.58 33.83 -68.04
C ARG A 54 0.66 33.03 -67.62
N GLY A 55 0.66 32.32 -66.49
CA GLY A 55 1.86 31.67 -65.97
C GLY A 55 2.91 32.67 -65.44
N GLU A 56 2.58 33.95 -65.40
CA GLU A 56 3.42 35.04 -64.92
C GLU A 56 2.58 36.17 -64.31
N VAL A 57 3.17 36.87 -63.35
CA VAL A 57 2.60 38.06 -62.71
C VAL A 57 3.42 39.27 -63.14
N VAL A 58 2.74 40.34 -63.55
CA VAL A 58 3.38 41.58 -64.03
C VAL A 58 4.24 42.18 -62.92
N ASP A 59 5.45 42.64 -63.27
CA ASP A 59 6.47 43.19 -62.36
C ASP A 59 6.90 42.27 -61.19
N MET A 60 6.67 40.96 -61.30
CA MET A 60 7.09 40.02 -60.25
C MET A 60 8.61 39.85 -60.18
N LEU A 61 9.29 39.77 -61.33
CA LEU A 61 10.75 39.64 -61.40
C LEU A 61 11.35 40.92 -62.00
N PRO A 62 12.27 41.62 -61.30
CA PRO A 62 12.97 42.77 -61.86
C PRO A 62 13.82 42.35 -63.07
N PRO A 63 14.10 43.25 -64.02
CA PRO A 63 14.75 42.92 -65.29
C PRO A 63 16.11 42.23 -65.12
N GLU A 64 16.86 42.59 -64.06
CA GLU A 64 18.13 41.95 -63.71
C GLU A 64 17.96 40.47 -63.34
N GLU A 65 16.95 40.13 -62.53
CA GLU A 65 16.66 38.76 -62.16
C GLU A 65 16.13 37.94 -63.35
N ARG A 66 15.39 38.57 -64.27
CA ARG A 66 14.95 37.92 -65.52
C ARG A 66 16.14 37.52 -66.38
N ALA A 67 17.16 38.36 -66.46
CA ALA A 67 18.40 38.03 -67.19
C ALA A 67 19.14 36.83 -66.55
N VAL A 68 19.22 36.78 -65.21
CA VAL A 68 19.83 35.65 -64.49
C VAL A 68 19.07 34.33 -64.74
N GLN A 69 17.74 34.35 -64.73
CA GLN A 69 16.95 33.15 -65.03
C GLN A 69 17.01 32.77 -66.52
N ALA A 70 17.04 33.76 -67.42
CA ALA A 70 17.18 33.54 -68.85
C ALA A 70 18.51 32.85 -69.17
N GLU A 71 19.61 33.24 -68.51
CA GLU A 71 20.90 32.59 -68.69
C GLU A 71 20.90 31.14 -68.19
N ARG A 72 20.29 30.90 -67.01
CA ARG A 72 20.12 29.54 -66.45
C ARG A 72 19.30 28.62 -67.36
N LEU A 73 18.33 29.17 -68.09
CA LEU A 73 17.47 28.43 -68.99
C LEU A 73 17.93 28.46 -70.45
N ARG A 74 19.05 29.14 -70.77
CA ARG A 74 19.57 29.28 -72.13
C ARG A 74 19.84 27.92 -72.78
N GLY A 75 20.45 27.00 -72.04
CA GLY A 75 20.68 25.63 -72.49
C GLY A 75 19.39 24.87 -72.79
N ALA A 76 18.35 25.05 -71.96
CA ALA A 76 17.06 24.42 -72.14
C ALA A 76 16.25 25.02 -73.31
N ALA A 77 16.28 26.34 -73.44
CA ALA A 77 15.63 27.08 -74.52
C ALA A 77 16.24 26.70 -75.88
N ARG A 78 17.57 26.52 -75.95
CA ARG A 78 18.26 26.06 -77.17
C ARG A 78 17.74 24.70 -77.64
N VAL A 79 17.54 23.74 -76.73
CA VAL A 79 17.01 22.41 -77.08
C VAL A 79 15.61 22.51 -77.67
N ILE A 80 14.75 23.36 -77.11
CA ILE A 80 13.35 23.50 -77.52
C ILE A 80 13.22 24.33 -78.80
N LEU A 81 14.03 25.37 -78.99
CA LEU A 81 14.09 26.10 -80.25
C LEU A 81 14.55 25.20 -81.39
N ARG A 82 15.55 24.34 -81.16
CA ARG A 82 15.95 23.31 -82.13
C ARG A 82 14.81 22.34 -82.43
N ALA A 83 14.09 21.88 -81.41
CA ALA A 83 12.92 21.02 -81.60
C ALA A 83 11.79 21.72 -82.39
N ARG A 84 11.53 23.01 -82.13
CA ARG A 84 10.53 23.83 -82.85
C ARG A 84 10.95 24.12 -84.29
N ALA A 85 12.23 24.41 -84.52
CA ALA A 85 12.80 24.61 -85.86
C ALA A 85 12.70 23.31 -86.66
N ALA A 86 13.10 22.17 -86.08
CA ALA A 86 12.94 20.85 -86.69
C ALA A 86 11.47 20.51 -86.99
N ALA A 87 10.54 20.81 -86.07
CA ALA A 87 9.11 20.62 -86.30
C ALA A 87 8.54 21.55 -87.39
N ARG A 88 9.09 22.76 -87.54
CA ARG A 88 8.69 23.72 -88.58
C ARG A 88 9.27 23.34 -89.95
N GLU A 89 10.51 22.87 -89.99
CA GLU A 89 11.13 22.29 -91.20
C GLU A 89 10.39 21.02 -91.63
N ALA A 90 9.99 20.16 -90.70
CA ALA A 90 9.10 19.03 -90.98
C ALA A 90 7.77 19.51 -91.59
N ALA A 91 7.12 20.51 -91.00
CA ALA A 91 5.87 21.07 -91.54
C ALA A 91 6.02 21.80 -92.90
N LEU A 92 7.20 22.37 -93.18
CA LEU A 92 7.56 22.95 -94.48
C LEU A 92 7.83 21.87 -95.52
N SER A 93 8.49 20.77 -95.15
CA SER A 93 8.73 19.60 -96.01
C SER A 93 7.43 18.86 -96.35
N GLU A 94 6.42 18.95 -95.48
CA GLU A 94 5.06 18.47 -95.72
C GLU A 94 4.20 19.44 -96.56
N GLY A 95 4.75 20.54 -97.06
CA GLY A 95 4.09 21.43 -98.05
C GLY A 95 3.02 22.37 -97.49
N ARG A 96 3.04 22.69 -96.19
CA ARG A 96 1.96 23.48 -95.55
C ARG A 96 2.14 25.01 -95.60
N LEU A 97 3.21 25.55 -96.19
CA LEU A 97 3.51 27.00 -96.27
C LEU A 97 4.23 27.35 -97.60
N GLU A 98 3.59 28.07 -98.53
CA GLU A 98 4.17 28.46 -99.84
C GLU A 98 5.10 29.69 -99.77
N ALA A 99 6.14 29.71 -100.62
CA ALA A 99 7.15 30.78 -100.75
C ALA A 99 6.85 31.71 -101.94
N VAL A 100 6.92 33.03 -101.74
CA VAL A 100 6.55 34.06 -102.72
C VAL A 100 7.75 34.50 -103.58
N GLY A 101 7.62 34.35 -104.91
CA GLY A 101 8.53 34.89 -105.92
C GLY A 101 7.87 36.00 -106.75
N THR A 102 8.64 37.02 -107.10
CA THR A 102 8.24 38.30 -107.70
C THR A 102 7.92 38.24 -109.20
N GLY A 103 6.77 38.80 -109.60
CA GLY A 103 6.41 39.14 -110.99
C GLY A 103 5.16 40.03 -111.04
N ARG A 104 5.26 41.22 -111.65
CA ARG A 104 4.21 42.25 -111.80
C ARG A 104 3.19 41.88 -112.93
N PRO A 105 2.02 42.57 -112.99
CA PRO A 105 0.74 41.99 -113.42
C PRO A 105 0.26 42.47 -114.79
N GLU A 106 -0.62 41.70 -115.44
CA GLU A 106 -1.58 42.23 -116.42
C GLU A 106 -2.97 41.57 -116.26
N HIS A 107 -3.91 42.44 -115.87
CA HIS A 107 -5.26 42.64 -116.39
C HIS A 107 -6.01 41.51 -117.15
N ASP A 108 -7.12 41.07 -116.55
CA ASP A 108 -8.51 41.15 -117.05
C ASP A 108 -9.36 40.20 -116.18
N GLY A 109 -10.59 40.46 -115.76
CA GLY A 109 -11.58 41.44 -116.13
C GLY A 109 -12.94 40.82 -115.78
N ARG A 110 -13.59 41.36 -114.73
CA ARG A 110 -15.06 41.51 -114.63
C ARG A 110 -15.93 40.25 -114.69
N ALA A 111 -16.62 39.93 -113.59
CA ALA A 111 -18.07 40.22 -113.45
C ALA A 111 -18.67 39.57 -112.19
N SER A 112 -19.30 40.44 -111.42
CA SER A 112 -20.39 40.22 -110.46
C SER A 112 -21.37 39.08 -110.80
N ARG A 113 -21.82 38.35 -109.78
CA ARG A 113 -23.19 38.49 -109.20
C ARG A 113 -23.37 37.47 -108.08
N GLY A 114 -23.85 37.95 -106.93
CA GLY A 114 -24.33 37.12 -105.85
C GLY A 114 -25.67 36.48 -106.18
N ALA A 115 -25.94 35.33 -105.57
CA ALA A 115 -27.29 34.86 -105.30
C ALA A 115 -27.28 33.88 -104.13
N SER A 116 -27.94 34.34 -103.08
CA SER A 116 -28.58 33.68 -101.95
C SER A 116 -28.93 32.19 -102.09
N ARG A 117 -28.61 31.46 -101.01
CA ARG A 117 -29.43 30.48 -100.25
C ARG A 117 -30.59 29.75 -100.97
N GLY A 118 -30.55 28.42 -100.81
CA GLY A 118 -31.74 27.58 -100.70
C GLY A 118 -31.37 26.09 -100.76
N GLY A 119 -31.72 25.31 -99.73
CA GLY A 119 -31.55 23.85 -99.78
C GLY A 119 -31.60 23.17 -98.41
N GLN A 120 -32.82 22.84 -97.97
CA GLN A 120 -33.17 21.94 -96.88
C GLN A 120 -32.63 20.52 -97.08
N GLY A 121 -32.57 19.74 -95.99
CA GLY A 121 -32.67 18.28 -96.10
C GLY A 121 -32.07 17.50 -94.93
N ASP A 122 -32.94 17.10 -94.01
CA ASP A 122 -32.98 15.78 -93.35
C ASP A 122 -31.94 15.40 -92.27
N GLY A 123 -32.41 15.40 -91.01
CA GLY A 123 -33.13 14.24 -90.48
C GLY A 123 -32.31 13.04 -89.98
N SER A 124 -32.39 12.84 -88.65
CA SER A 124 -32.30 11.56 -87.94
C SER A 124 -30.90 10.96 -87.68
N SER A 125 -30.53 10.81 -86.41
CA SER A 125 -30.68 9.50 -85.73
C SER A 125 -29.91 9.43 -84.40
N ALA A 126 -30.65 9.06 -83.35
CA ALA A 126 -30.31 8.20 -82.21
C ALA A 126 -28.89 8.25 -81.61
N TYR A 127 -28.85 8.78 -80.38
CA TYR A 127 -27.78 8.57 -79.41
C TYR A 127 -28.04 7.24 -78.68
N SER A 128 -27.16 6.26 -78.83
CA SER A 128 -27.10 5.09 -77.94
C SER A 128 -25.65 4.82 -77.54
N SER A 129 -25.47 4.72 -76.24
CA SER A 129 -24.24 4.43 -75.52
C SER A 129 -23.52 3.18 -76.02
N ARG A 130 -22.18 3.24 -76.07
CA ARG A 130 -21.30 2.40 -75.23
C ARG A 130 -19.83 2.75 -75.43
N HIS A 131 -19.16 2.81 -74.28
CA HIS A 131 -17.77 2.47 -74.00
C HIS A 131 -16.78 2.35 -75.16
N GLY A 132 -15.73 3.16 -75.10
CA GLY A 132 -14.48 2.92 -75.79
C GLY A 132 -13.47 3.97 -75.39
N GLY A 133 -12.37 3.56 -74.76
CA GLY A 133 -11.28 4.45 -74.40
C GLY A 133 -10.74 5.21 -75.61
N SER A 134 -10.28 6.42 -75.37
CA SER A 134 -9.40 7.17 -76.26
C SER A 134 -8.58 8.07 -75.34
N SER A 135 -7.33 7.70 -75.05
CA SER A 135 -6.17 8.03 -75.89
C SER A 135 -6.21 9.51 -76.26
N LEU A 136 -5.40 10.25 -75.51
CA LEU A 136 -5.05 11.65 -75.68
C LEU A 136 -4.89 12.02 -77.16
N ALA A 137 -5.91 12.66 -77.73
CA ALA A 137 -5.78 13.50 -78.91
C ALA A 137 -5.82 14.95 -78.41
N SER A 138 -4.64 15.56 -78.35
CA SER A 138 -4.46 16.97 -78.04
C SER A 138 -5.09 17.83 -79.15
N GLY A 139 -6.35 18.21 -78.95
CA GLY A 139 -7.01 19.26 -79.71
C GLY A 139 -6.29 20.60 -79.47
N GLY A 140 -5.64 21.12 -80.52
CA GLY A 140 -4.91 22.38 -80.48
C GLY A 140 -5.83 23.58 -80.26
N LEU A 141 -5.63 24.28 -79.15
CA LEU A 141 -6.07 25.66 -78.96
C LEU A 141 -5.23 26.63 -79.83
N PRO A 142 -5.78 27.79 -80.21
CA PRO A 142 -5.31 28.60 -81.32
C PRO A 142 -3.95 29.23 -81.04
N LYS A 143 -3.07 29.14 -82.04
CA LYS A 143 -1.72 29.70 -82.06
C LYS A 143 -1.80 31.24 -81.96
N PRO A 144 -1.02 31.90 -81.09
CA PRO A 144 -0.98 33.37 -81.06
C PRO A 144 -0.41 33.92 -82.38
N ALA A 145 -0.98 35.01 -82.86
CA ALA A 145 -0.59 35.70 -84.08
C ALA A 145 0.89 36.12 -84.03
N ALA A 146 1.69 35.67 -85.00
CA ALA A 146 3.09 36.05 -85.14
C ALA A 146 3.21 37.51 -85.64
N PRO A 147 4.18 38.30 -85.14
CA PRO A 147 4.40 39.65 -85.62
C PRO A 147 4.86 39.66 -87.08
N ARG A 148 4.40 40.70 -87.80
CA ARG A 148 4.68 40.91 -89.23
C ARG A 148 6.16 41.20 -89.47
N GLY A 149 6.75 40.38 -90.33
CA GLY A 149 7.71 40.76 -91.37
C GLY A 149 9.00 41.47 -90.96
N ILE A 150 10.06 40.68 -90.72
CA ILE A 150 11.38 40.87 -91.34
C ILE A 150 11.92 39.46 -91.63
N GLY A 151 12.29 39.18 -92.87
CA GLY A 151 12.82 37.89 -93.28
C GLY A 151 14.23 37.66 -92.76
N TYR A 152 14.40 36.66 -91.90
CA TYR A 152 15.64 35.91 -91.72
C TYR A 152 15.30 34.45 -91.39
N SER A 153 15.84 33.52 -92.18
CA SER A 153 16.02 32.12 -91.79
C SER A 153 16.87 32.07 -90.53
N LEU A 154 16.35 31.51 -89.43
CA LEU A 154 17.14 31.30 -88.21
C LEU A 154 18.24 30.27 -88.51
N PRO A 155 19.54 30.59 -88.34
CA PRO A 155 20.62 29.62 -88.50
C PRO A 155 20.45 28.42 -87.54
N GLN A 156 20.93 27.24 -87.92
CA GLN A 156 20.99 26.05 -87.04
C GLN A 156 21.74 26.30 -85.71
N ASP A 157 22.52 27.39 -85.65
CA ASP A 157 23.28 27.87 -84.49
C ASP A 157 22.78 29.18 -83.88
N ALA A 158 21.55 29.61 -84.19
CA ALA A 158 20.96 30.80 -83.58
C ALA A 158 20.95 30.68 -82.04
N GLU A 159 21.64 31.59 -81.36
CA GLU A 159 21.55 31.65 -79.91
C GLU A 159 20.14 32.06 -79.49
N PRO A 160 19.56 31.38 -78.48
CA PRO A 160 18.23 31.74 -77.98
C PRO A 160 18.24 33.20 -77.52
N THR A 161 17.27 33.97 -77.98
CA THR A 161 17.08 35.35 -77.52
C THR A 161 16.60 35.35 -76.07
N VAL A 162 16.74 36.47 -75.36
CA VAL A 162 16.20 36.63 -74.00
C VAL A 162 14.70 36.37 -73.97
N ALA A 163 13.98 36.70 -75.05
CA ALA A 163 12.55 36.42 -75.20
C ALA A 163 12.27 34.92 -75.28
N ASP A 164 13.07 34.15 -76.02
CA ASP A 164 12.91 32.69 -76.13
C ASP A 164 13.19 31.97 -74.81
N CYS A 165 14.22 32.42 -74.08
CA CYS A 165 14.53 31.91 -72.74
C CYS A 165 13.41 32.23 -71.74
N TRP A 166 12.78 33.40 -71.87
CA TRP A 166 11.63 33.78 -71.04
C TRP A 166 10.38 32.97 -71.37
N GLU A 167 10.11 32.70 -72.65
CA GLU A 167 9.00 31.85 -73.06
C GLU A 167 9.15 30.43 -72.47
N GLU A 168 10.38 29.89 -72.46
CA GLU A 168 10.68 28.60 -71.84
C GLU A 168 10.53 28.64 -70.31
N PHE A 169 10.89 29.75 -69.66
CA PHE A 169 10.66 29.96 -68.24
C PHE A 169 9.17 29.85 -67.91
N VAL A 170 8.32 30.60 -68.63
CA VAL A 170 6.86 30.61 -68.44
C VAL A 170 6.27 29.23 -68.73
N ARG A 171 6.73 28.55 -69.79
CA ARG A 171 6.28 27.19 -70.13
C ARG A 171 6.58 26.20 -69.02
N ARG A 172 7.77 26.25 -68.42
CA ARG A 172 8.14 25.38 -67.29
C ARG A 172 7.28 25.64 -66.06
N VAL A 173 7.07 26.90 -65.72
CA VAL A 173 6.20 27.30 -64.60
C VAL A 173 4.80 26.75 -64.81
N ARG A 174 4.18 26.94 -65.98
CA ARG A 174 2.84 26.41 -66.29
C ARG A 174 2.77 24.88 -66.22
N SER A 175 3.82 24.17 -66.66
CA SER A 175 3.82 22.70 -66.66
C SER A 175 4.04 22.06 -65.29
N ARG A 176 4.59 22.81 -64.31
CA ARG A 176 5.06 22.25 -63.03
C ARG A 176 4.42 22.89 -61.81
N LEU A 177 3.74 24.02 -61.96
CA LEU A 177 3.07 24.71 -60.87
C LEU A 177 1.58 24.35 -60.88
N HIS A 178 1.15 23.63 -59.84
CA HIS A 178 -0.25 23.36 -59.58
C HIS A 178 -0.74 24.32 -58.50
N VAL A 179 -1.81 25.06 -58.78
CA VAL A 179 -2.41 25.99 -57.82
C VAL A 179 -3.73 25.39 -57.35
N VAL A 180 -3.89 25.24 -56.03
CA VAL A 180 -5.10 24.75 -55.39
C VAL A 180 -5.67 25.90 -54.54
N VAL A 181 -6.85 26.38 -54.93
CA VAL A 181 -7.56 27.43 -54.20
C VAL A 181 -8.69 26.78 -53.41
N CYS A 182 -8.62 26.86 -52.08
CA CYS A 182 -9.67 26.41 -51.19
C CYS A 182 -10.55 27.61 -50.81
N ALA A 183 -11.81 27.60 -51.26
CA ALA A 183 -12.78 28.65 -50.98
C ALA A 183 -14.02 28.07 -50.28
N SER A 184 -14.57 28.82 -49.30
CA SER A 184 -15.88 28.50 -48.72
C SER A 184 -16.98 28.46 -49.78
N THR A 185 -17.91 27.52 -49.63
CA THR A 185 -19.10 27.35 -50.49
C THR A 185 -20.18 28.40 -50.23
N ASP A 186 -19.92 29.41 -49.39
CA ASP A 186 -20.85 30.51 -49.20
C ASP A 186 -21.16 31.16 -50.56
N ALA A 187 -22.41 31.02 -50.98
CA ALA A 187 -22.87 31.29 -52.35
C ALA A 187 -22.63 32.73 -52.81
N ARG A 188 -22.34 33.66 -51.88
CA ARG A 188 -21.97 35.04 -52.17
C ARG A 188 -20.47 35.16 -52.47
N SER A 189 -19.60 34.67 -51.57
CA SER A 189 -18.15 34.80 -51.71
C SER A 189 -17.58 34.03 -52.90
N LEU A 190 -18.01 32.79 -53.15
CA LEU A 190 -17.52 32.02 -54.31
C LEU A 190 -18.05 32.59 -55.63
N ARG A 191 -19.30 33.05 -55.65
CA ARG A 191 -19.92 33.66 -56.84
C ARG A 191 -19.23 34.96 -57.21
N ASP A 192 -18.94 35.80 -56.22
CA ASP A 192 -18.22 37.05 -56.43
C ASP A 192 -16.77 36.80 -56.86
N LEU A 193 -16.11 35.77 -56.29
CA LEU A 193 -14.78 35.32 -56.70
C LEU A 193 -14.72 34.91 -58.19
N VAL A 194 -15.64 34.04 -58.62
CA VAL A 194 -15.69 33.53 -60.00
C VAL A 194 -16.08 34.64 -60.99
N ARG A 195 -16.99 35.55 -60.60
CA ARG A 195 -17.38 36.70 -61.44
C ARG A 195 -16.25 37.71 -61.61
N ALA A 196 -15.51 37.99 -60.54
CA ALA A 196 -14.39 38.93 -60.60
C ALA A 196 -13.18 38.35 -61.33
N TYR A 197 -12.97 37.03 -61.27
CA TYR A 197 -11.79 36.36 -61.83
C TYR A 197 -12.15 35.10 -62.65
N PRO A 198 -12.50 35.25 -63.94
CA PRO A 198 -12.85 34.13 -64.83
C PRO A 198 -11.75 33.08 -64.98
N ALA A 199 -10.48 33.48 -64.80
CA ALA A 199 -9.32 32.58 -64.85
C ALA A 199 -9.42 31.43 -63.84
N VAL A 200 -10.10 31.64 -62.70
CA VAL A 200 -10.33 30.59 -61.69
C VAL A 200 -11.23 29.49 -62.24
N SER A 201 -12.30 29.84 -62.97
CA SER A 201 -13.22 28.87 -63.56
C SER A 201 -12.72 28.26 -64.87
N GLU A 202 -11.95 29.00 -65.66
CA GLU A 202 -11.47 28.55 -66.98
C GLU A 202 -10.25 27.64 -66.87
N CYS A 203 -9.37 27.88 -65.89
CA CYS A 203 -8.08 27.18 -65.77
C CYS A 203 -8.03 26.15 -64.62
N ALA A 204 -9.02 26.13 -63.72
CA ALA A 204 -9.06 25.18 -62.60
C ALA A 204 -10.22 24.19 -62.73
N THR A 205 -10.02 22.97 -62.22
CA THR A 205 -11.09 22.00 -62.00
C THR A 205 -11.75 22.28 -60.66
N VAL A 206 -13.09 22.38 -60.65
CA VAL A 206 -13.85 22.59 -59.42
C VAL A 206 -14.18 21.24 -58.80
N ASP A 207 -13.77 21.05 -57.55
CA ASP A 207 -14.10 19.88 -56.73
C ASP A 207 -14.94 20.33 -55.54
N PHE A 208 -16.12 19.71 -55.36
CA PHE A 208 -17.08 20.09 -54.32
C PHE A 208 -16.93 19.17 -53.12
N PHE A 209 -16.66 19.76 -51.95
CA PHE A 209 -16.64 19.03 -50.68
C PHE A 209 -18.05 19.02 -50.07
N GLU A 210 -18.71 17.87 -50.17
CA GLU A 210 -20.01 17.65 -49.55
C GLU A 210 -19.88 17.43 -48.03
N PRO A 211 -20.95 17.72 -47.25
CA PRO A 211 -21.05 17.29 -45.87
C PRO A 211 -20.80 15.79 -45.73
N TRP A 212 -20.23 15.36 -44.61
CA TRP A 212 -19.95 13.94 -44.40
C TRP A 212 -21.26 13.14 -44.34
N PRO A 213 -21.40 12.05 -45.12
CA PRO A 213 -22.57 11.19 -45.05
C PRO A 213 -22.62 10.44 -43.70
N ALA A 214 -23.81 9.98 -43.30
CA ALA A 214 -24.05 9.21 -42.09
C ALA A 214 -23.04 8.07 -41.89
N ASP A 215 -22.71 7.35 -42.97
CA ASP A 215 -21.78 6.23 -42.96
C ASP A 215 -20.34 6.66 -42.65
N ALA A 216 -19.91 7.82 -43.17
CA ALA A 216 -18.59 8.38 -42.87
C ALA A 216 -18.51 8.85 -41.41
N LEU A 217 -19.56 9.50 -40.90
CA LEU A 217 -19.68 9.90 -39.50
C LEU A 217 -19.62 8.68 -38.58
N ALA A 218 -20.36 7.62 -38.92
CA ALA A 218 -20.35 6.36 -38.18
C ALA A 218 -18.98 5.68 -38.21
N ALA A 219 -18.30 5.66 -39.35
CA ALA A 219 -16.95 5.08 -39.46
C ALA A 219 -15.93 5.83 -38.58
N VAL A 220 -15.97 7.17 -38.59
CA VAL A 220 -15.08 8.01 -37.77
C VAL A 220 -15.39 7.86 -36.29
N ALA A 221 -16.66 7.88 -35.89
CA ALA A 221 -17.06 7.66 -34.50
C ALA A 221 -16.66 6.25 -34.02
N ARG A 222 -16.85 5.22 -34.84
CA ARG A 222 -16.40 3.85 -34.51
C ARG A 222 -14.89 3.80 -34.28
N ALA A 223 -14.09 4.37 -35.19
CA ALA A 223 -12.63 4.36 -35.07
C ALA A 223 -12.14 5.10 -33.81
N ARG A 224 -12.80 6.19 -33.42
CA ARG A 224 -12.42 7.01 -32.26
C ARG A 224 -12.95 6.47 -30.93
N LEU A 225 -14.11 5.82 -30.92
CA LEU A 225 -14.78 5.33 -29.70
C LEU A 225 -14.51 3.86 -29.40
N ALA A 226 -13.98 3.08 -30.35
CA ALA A 226 -13.73 1.65 -30.17
C ALA A 226 -12.95 1.34 -28.88
N ARG A 227 -11.88 2.08 -28.61
CA ARG A 227 -11.08 1.89 -27.39
C ARG A 227 -11.84 2.24 -26.12
N THR A 228 -12.46 3.42 -26.08
CA THR A 228 -13.17 3.92 -24.89
C THR A 228 -14.37 3.05 -24.53
N LEU A 229 -15.11 2.57 -25.54
CA LEU A 229 -16.27 1.70 -25.33
C LEU A 229 -15.86 0.26 -24.99
N ALA A 230 -14.71 -0.22 -25.46
CA ALA A 230 -14.17 -1.52 -25.06
C ALA A 230 -13.65 -1.52 -23.61
N GLU A 231 -13.05 -0.43 -23.16
CA GLU A 231 -12.61 -0.25 -21.77
C GLU A 231 -13.79 -0.11 -20.79
N TYR A 232 -14.94 0.38 -21.26
CA TYR A 232 -16.12 0.57 -20.45
C TYR A 232 -16.96 -0.72 -20.37
N ALA A 233 -16.86 -1.42 -19.24
CA ALA A 233 -17.68 -2.55 -18.88
C ALA A 233 -18.67 -2.15 -17.77
N PRO A 234 -19.96 -1.92 -18.07
CA PRO A 234 -20.91 -1.61 -17.02
C PRO A 234 -21.20 -2.87 -16.20
N PRO A 235 -21.34 -2.74 -14.88
CA PRO A 235 -21.58 -3.87 -14.00
C PRO A 235 -22.96 -4.51 -14.20
N SER A 236 -23.01 -5.84 -14.22
CA SER A 236 -24.27 -6.58 -14.11
C SER A 236 -24.85 -6.43 -12.70
N LEU A 237 -26.19 -6.36 -12.56
CA LEU A 237 -26.84 -6.29 -11.24
C LEU A 237 -26.58 -7.55 -10.41
N SER A 238 -26.38 -8.70 -11.07
CA SER A 238 -26.05 -9.96 -10.42
C SER A 238 -24.67 -9.96 -9.75
N ALA A 239 -23.74 -9.11 -10.20
CA ALA A 239 -22.42 -8.97 -9.60
C ALA A 239 -22.40 -8.01 -8.39
N VAL A 240 -23.51 -7.32 -8.11
CA VAL A 240 -23.64 -6.33 -7.03
C VAL A 240 -24.18 -6.93 -5.74
N LEU A 241 -24.91 -8.05 -5.83
CA LEU A 241 -25.27 -8.81 -4.64
C LEU A 241 -24.04 -9.64 -4.21
N PRO A 242 -23.62 -9.54 -2.93
CA PRO A 242 -22.49 -10.31 -2.44
C PRO A 242 -22.79 -11.81 -2.63
N ALA A 243 -21.90 -12.50 -3.35
CA ALA A 243 -21.95 -13.95 -3.50
C ALA A 243 -21.87 -14.58 -2.10
N GLY A 244 -23.01 -15.04 -1.58
CA GLY A 244 -23.09 -15.62 -0.22
C GLY A 244 -24.30 -15.20 0.63
N VAL A 245 -25.28 -14.44 0.10
CA VAL A 245 -26.60 -14.40 0.77
C VAL A 245 -27.33 -15.69 0.40
N ASP A 246 -27.16 -16.72 1.22
CA ASP A 246 -27.98 -17.93 1.15
C ASP A 246 -29.45 -17.52 1.19
N THR A 247 -30.20 -17.92 0.16
CA THR A 247 -31.63 -17.65 -0.03
C THR A 247 -32.54 -18.34 1.00
N GLN A 248 -32.02 -18.67 2.19
CA GLN A 248 -32.75 -19.36 3.26
C GLN A 248 -32.71 -18.65 4.62
N GLY A 249 -31.95 -17.55 4.77
CA GLY A 249 -32.01 -16.69 5.95
C GLY A 249 -32.83 -15.43 5.68
N GLU A 250 -33.78 -15.11 6.54
CA GLU A 250 -34.74 -14.00 6.43
C GLU A 250 -34.09 -12.68 5.96
N LEU A 251 -34.28 -12.35 4.68
CA LEU A 251 -34.06 -11.00 4.15
C LEU A 251 -35.12 -10.07 4.78
N PRO A 252 -34.75 -8.84 5.19
CA PRO A 252 -35.74 -7.85 5.64
C PRO A 252 -36.83 -7.67 4.57
N PRO A 253 -38.11 -7.48 4.96
CA PRO A 253 -39.28 -7.71 4.11
C PRO A 253 -39.37 -6.85 2.83
N GLY A 254 -38.49 -5.86 2.66
CA GLY A 254 -38.38 -5.07 1.42
C GLY A 254 -37.54 -5.70 0.29
N LEU A 255 -36.66 -6.67 0.59
CA LEU A 255 -35.71 -7.22 -0.39
C LEU A 255 -36.04 -8.65 -0.86
N ALA A 256 -36.79 -9.43 -0.07
CA ALA A 256 -37.25 -10.77 -0.46
C ALA A 256 -38.23 -10.74 -1.66
N VAL A 257 -39.00 -9.65 -1.79
CA VAL A 257 -39.99 -9.44 -2.85
C VAL A 257 -39.35 -9.28 -4.24
N LEU A 258 -38.10 -8.84 -4.30
CA LEU A 258 -37.38 -8.62 -5.58
C LEU A 258 -36.74 -9.88 -6.15
N ALA A 259 -36.52 -10.92 -5.34
CA ALA A 259 -35.80 -12.13 -5.75
C ALA A 259 -36.72 -13.32 -6.12
N ALA A 260 -37.94 -13.38 -5.58
CA ALA A 260 -38.78 -14.59 -5.68
C ALA A 260 -39.73 -14.64 -6.88
N GLY A 261 -39.93 -13.55 -7.63
CA GLY A 261 -40.69 -13.60 -8.91
C GLY A 261 -42.14 -14.10 -8.83
N THR A 262 -42.73 -14.21 -7.64
CA THR A 262 -44.11 -14.66 -7.45
C THR A 262 -44.84 -13.70 -6.53
N LEU A 263 -45.56 -12.72 -7.08
CA LEU A 263 -46.61 -12.02 -6.34
C LEU A 263 -47.83 -11.70 -7.23
N ASP A 264 -48.96 -11.88 -6.56
CA ASP A 264 -50.37 -11.88 -6.95
C ASP A 264 -50.83 -10.60 -7.69
N PRO A 265 -51.53 -10.67 -8.85
CA PRO A 265 -51.87 -9.52 -9.70
C PRO A 265 -52.85 -8.47 -9.13
N ALA A 266 -53.26 -8.55 -7.86
CA ALA A 266 -54.33 -7.71 -7.30
C ALA A 266 -53.90 -6.64 -6.28
N SER A 267 -52.60 -6.42 -6.03
CA SER A 267 -52.15 -5.40 -5.06
C SER A 267 -52.00 -4.00 -5.70
N PRO A 268 -52.72 -2.97 -5.20
CA PRO A 268 -52.80 -1.64 -5.84
C PRO A 268 -51.58 -0.72 -5.65
N ALA A 269 -50.50 -1.16 -4.98
CA ALA A 269 -49.32 -0.34 -4.67
C ALA A 269 -48.06 -0.63 -5.52
N LEU A 270 -48.16 -1.51 -6.53
CA LEU A 270 -47.03 -2.01 -7.32
C LEU A 270 -46.95 -1.65 -8.83
N PRO A 271 -47.91 -0.97 -9.50
CA PRO A 271 -47.77 -0.73 -10.94
C PRO A 271 -46.62 0.22 -11.33
N ASP A 272 -46.18 1.11 -10.43
CA ASP A 272 -45.25 2.20 -10.78
C ASP A 272 -43.77 1.85 -10.53
N LEU A 273 -43.48 0.88 -9.66
CA LEU A 273 -42.11 0.43 -9.35
C LEU A 273 -41.69 -0.81 -10.15
N CYS A 274 -42.62 -1.71 -10.48
CA CYS A 274 -42.32 -2.88 -11.31
C CYS A 274 -42.24 -2.56 -12.81
N SER A 275 -42.94 -1.53 -13.30
CA SER A 275 -42.81 -1.05 -14.68
C SER A 275 -41.49 -0.30 -14.95
N GLN A 276 -40.85 0.23 -13.91
CA GLN A 276 -39.51 0.86 -13.96
C GLN A 276 -38.35 -0.14 -13.77
N LEU A 277 -38.65 -1.39 -13.43
CA LEU A 277 -37.69 -2.50 -13.30
C LEU A 277 -37.85 -3.51 -14.45
N VAL A 278 -38.17 -3.03 -15.67
CA VAL A 278 -37.96 -3.85 -16.87
C VAL A 278 -36.50 -4.30 -16.87
N PRO A 279 -36.19 -5.60 -17.03
CA PRO A 279 -34.82 -6.06 -17.10
C PRO A 279 -34.23 -5.58 -18.43
N ALA A 280 -33.69 -4.36 -18.44
CA ALA A 280 -32.77 -3.94 -19.48
C ALA A 280 -31.59 -4.92 -19.39
N ALA A 281 -31.52 -5.85 -20.34
CA ALA A 281 -30.52 -6.90 -20.38
C ALA A 281 -29.13 -6.31 -20.08
N PRO A 282 -28.32 -6.93 -19.21
CA PRO A 282 -26.96 -6.47 -18.91
C PRO A 282 -26.23 -6.20 -20.22
N TRP A 283 -25.38 -5.19 -20.31
CA TRP A 283 -24.50 -5.05 -21.47
C TRP A 283 -23.64 -6.33 -21.54
N PRO A 284 -23.82 -7.23 -22.52
CA PRO A 284 -22.80 -8.19 -22.80
C PRO A 284 -21.62 -7.42 -23.41
N LEU A 285 -20.42 -7.89 -23.12
CA LEU A 285 -19.17 -7.35 -23.63
C LEU A 285 -18.77 -8.14 -24.85
N GLY A 286 -18.84 -7.52 -26.02
CA GLY A 286 -18.27 -8.04 -27.25
C GLY A 286 -17.87 -6.91 -28.22
N PRO A 287 -16.69 -6.99 -28.87
CA PRO A 287 -16.29 -6.04 -29.91
C PRO A 287 -17.18 -6.08 -31.18
N SER A 288 -18.22 -6.93 -31.22
CA SER A 288 -19.20 -7.09 -32.31
C SER A 288 -20.61 -6.63 -31.91
N ASP A 289 -20.74 -5.71 -30.95
CA ASP A 289 -22.01 -5.41 -30.29
C ASP A 289 -22.92 -4.42 -31.03
N ALA A 290 -24.17 -4.84 -31.21
CA ALA A 290 -25.27 -4.01 -31.70
C ALA A 290 -25.46 -2.71 -30.89
N ARG A 291 -25.09 -2.69 -29.60
CA ARG A 291 -25.15 -1.47 -28.76
C ARG A 291 -24.08 -0.44 -29.09
N VAL A 292 -22.85 -0.86 -29.34
CA VAL A 292 -21.77 0.05 -29.79
C VAL A 292 -22.13 0.63 -31.16
N ALA A 293 -22.68 -0.20 -32.05
CA ALA A 293 -23.22 0.27 -33.32
C ALA A 293 -24.33 1.32 -33.13
N ARG A 294 -25.25 1.11 -32.18
CA ARG A 294 -26.29 2.09 -31.83
C ARG A 294 -25.75 3.41 -31.28
N VAL A 295 -24.75 3.38 -30.38
CA VAL A 295 -24.10 4.61 -29.87
C VAL A 295 -23.45 5.38 -31.02
N VAL A 296 -22.73 4.67 -31.90
CA VAL A 296 -22.05 5.27 -33.07
C VAL A 296 -23.07 5.87 -34.04
N GLN A 297 -24.17 5.17 -34.32
CA GLN A 297 -25.26 5.68 -35.15
C GLN A 297 -25.94 6.90 -34.53
N LEU A 298 -26.13 6.92 -33.20
CA LEU A 298 -26.68 8.07 -32.50
C LEU A 298 -25.76 9.29 -32.54
N CYS A 299 -24.44 9.12 -32.45
CA CYS A 299 -23.50 10.22 -32.63
C CYS A 299 -23.66 10.86 -34.02
N ALA A 300 -23.79 10.04 -35.07
CA ALA A 300 -24.01 10.53 -36.44
C ALA A 300 -25.37 11.25 -36.56
N TRP A 301 -26.44 10.64 -36.02
CA TRP A 301 -27.78 11.23 -36.02
C TRP A 301 -27.83 12.57 -35.27
N LEU A 302 -27.16 12.68 -34.12
CA LEU A 302 -27.08 13.94 -33.35
C LEU A 302 -26.41 15.06 -34.14
N HIS A 303 -25.37 14.73 -34.91
CA HIS A 303 -24.68 15.68 -35.77
C HIS A 303 -25.59 16.15 -36.92
N GLU A 304 -26.28 15.22 -37.58
CA GLU A 304 -27.22 15.53 -38.66
C GLU A 304 -28.41 16.37 -38.14
N ASP A 305 -28.94 16.05 -36.96
CA ASP A 305 -30.02 16.81 -36.34
C ASP A 305 -29.59 18.23 -35.96
N ALA A 306 -28.35 18.40 -35.48
CA ALA A 306 -27.76 19.71 -35.22
C ALA A 306 -27.55 20.49 -36.53
N ALA A 307 -27.02 19.85 -37.57
CA ALA A 307 -26.81 20.47 -38.89
C ALA A 307 -28.14 20.91 -39.53
N ALA A 308 -29.17 20.08 -39.45
CA ALA A 308 -30.51 20.42 -39.93
C ALA A 308 -31.14 21.56 -39.12
N THR A 309 -30.88 21.63 -37.81
CA THR A 309 -31.34 22.75 -36.97
C THR A 309 -30.63 24.06 -37.36
N ALA A 310 -29.33 24.02 -37.64
CA ALA A 310 -28.57 25.17 -38.13
C ALA A 310 -29.06 25.62 -39.52
N GLN A 311 -29.35 24.68 -40.42
CA GLN A 311 -29.91 24.97 -41.75
C GLN A 311 -31.31 25.57 -41.67
N ALA A 312 -32.18 25.05 -40.79
CA ALA A 312 -33.50 25.60 -40.54
C ALA A 312 -33.45 27.07 -40.09
N LEU A 313 -32.52 27.39 -39.17
CA LEU A 313 -32.28 28.76 -38.71
C LEU A 313 -31.78 29.68 -39.83
N ALA A 314 -30.91 29.18 -40.72
CA ALA A 314 -30.43 29.94 -41.88
C ALA A 314 -31.54 30.22 -42.91
N ILE A 315 -32.47 29.27 -43.10
CA ILE A 315 -33.64 29.44 -43.97
C ILE A 315 -34.60 30.47 -43.37
N ALA A 316 -34.88 30.40 -42.06
CA ALA A 316 -35.76 31.34 -41.37
C ALA A 316 -35.32 32.81 -41.52
N ARG A 317 -34.02 33.05 -41.71
CA ARG A 317 -33.42 34.38 -41.86
C ARG A 317 -33.43 34.94 -43.28
N GLY A 318 -33.74 34.11 -44.28
CA GLY A 318 -33.56 34.48 -45.68
C GLY A 318 -32.09 34.55 -46.12
N ASP A 319 -31.15 34.01 -45.33
CA ASP A 319 -29.73 33.92 -45.69
C ASP A 319 -29.47 32.89 -46.80
N SER A 320 -30.41 31.97 -47.02
CA SER A 320 -30.37 30.97 -48.08
C SER A 320 -30.67 31.56 -49.47
N ALA A 321 -29.71 32.28 -50.04
CA ALA A 321 -29.68 32.54 -51.47
C ALA A 321 -29.26 31.26 -52.22
N GLY A 322 -30.20 30.31 -52.36
CA GLY A 322 -30.14 29.23 -53.35
C GLY A 322 -29.00 28.22 -53.19
N ILE A 323 -29.18 27.25 -52.28
CA ILE A 323 -28.60 25.92 -52.47
C ILE A 323 -29.79 24.97 -52.69
N ALA A 324 -30.33 25.00 -53.91
CA ALA A 324 -31.09 23.86 -54.41
C ALA A 324 -30.05 22.77 -54.69
N ILE A 325 -29.87 21.86 -53.73
CA ILE A 325 -29.13 20.62 -53.97
C ILE A 325 -30.01 19.82 -54.94
N GLY A 326 -29.43 19.49 -56.09
CA GLY A 326 -30.08 18.66 -57.09
C GLY A 326 -30.55 17.35 -56.47
N ASP A 327 -31.76 16.97 -56.85
CA ASP A 327 -32.39 15.68 -56.59
C ASP A 327 -31.39 14.56 -56.88
N SER A 328 -30.81 13.98 -55.83
CA SER A 328 -29.97 12.79 -55.96
C SER A 328 -30.89 11.63 -56.31
N GLY A 329 -30.81 11.18 -57.56
CA GLY A 329 -31.59 10.08 -58.09
C GLY A 329 -31.61 8.88 -57.13
N ALA A 330 -32.81 8.36 -56.91
CA ALA A 330 -33.07 7.16 -56.14
C ALA A 330 -32.22 5.98 -56.67
N PRO A 331 -31.53 5.22 -55.80
CA PRO A 331 -31.01 3.93 -56.18
C PRO A 331 -32.15 2.90 -56.20
N ASP A 332 -32.55 2.47 -57.40
CA ASP A 332 -33.39 1.29 -57.60
C ASP A 332 -32.63 0.02 -57.16
N GLY A 333 -33.10 -0.62 -56.10
CA GLY A 333 -32.64 -1.94 -55.65
C GLY A 333 -33.50 -2.47 -54.50
N PRO A 334 -33.93 -3.75 -54.52
CA PRO A 334 -34.91 -4.27 -53.57
C PRO A 334 -34.31 -4.41 -52.16
N ALA A 335 -35.06 -3.94 -51.17
CA ALA A 335 -34.73 -4.02 -49.76
C ALA A 335 -34.96 -5.44 -49.22
N GLU A 336 -33.90 -6.15 -48.86
CA GLU A 336 -33.99 -7.30 -47.95
C GLU A 336 -33.97 -6.84 -46.49
N ALA A 337 -34.92 -7.39 -45.72
CA ALA A 337 -35.27 -7.02 -44.35
C ALA A 337 -34.33 -7.66 -43.31
N GLY A 338 -33.85 -6.83 -42.37
CA GLY A 338 -33.15 -7.22 -41.14
C GLY A 338 -33.51 -6.24 -40.00
N PRO A 339 -33.34 -6.62 -38.72
CA PRO A 339 -34.12 -6.08 -37.60
C PRO A 339 -33.86 -4.60 -37.34
N GLU A 340 -34.96 -3.90 -37.08
CA GLU A 340 -35.16 -2.45 -37.06
C GLU A 340 -34.14 -1.68 -36.18
N ALA A 341 -33.18 -1.03 -36.85
CA ALA A 341 -32.55 0.20 -36.38
C ALA A 341 -33.56 1.36 -36.55
N PRO A 342 -33.53 2.42 -35.72
CA PRO A 342 -34.47 3.53 -35.86
C PRO A 342 -34.22 4.22 -37.21
N ASN A 343 -35.08 3.89 -38.17
CA ASN A 343 -35.20 4.39 -39.55
C ASN A 343 -33.87 4.68 -40.28
N ARG A 344 -33.67 3.98 -41.41
CA ARG A 344 -32.94 4.53 -42.57
C ARG A 344 -33.68 5.80 -43.04
N ALA A 345 -33.59 6.87 -42.27
CA ALA A 345 -34.02 8.19 -42.67
C ALA A 345 -32.82 8.80 -43.40
N GLY A 346 -32.91 8.84 -44.73
CA GLY A 346 -32.27 9.91 -45.47
C GLY A 346 -32.63 11.24 -44.81
N GLY A 347 -31.75 12.23 -44.95
CA GLY A 347 -31.83 13.52 -44.27
C GLY A 347 -33.25 14.06 -44.16
N LEU A 348 -33.52 14.78 -43.07
CA LEU A 348 -34.82 15.42 -42.81
C LEU A 348 -35.37 16.05 -44.11
N SER A 349 -36.59 15.68 -44.49
CA SER A 349 -37.24 16.26 -45.65
C SER A 349 -37.22 17.79 -45.54
N GLN A 350 -37.16 18.49 -46.67
CA GLN A 350 -37.15 19.96 -46.68
C GLN A 350 -38.33 20.54 -45.89
N ASP A 351 -39.47 19.85 -45.88
CA ASP A 351 -40.66 20.19 -45.10
C ASP A 351 -40.43 20.10 -43.58
N ALA A 352 -39.67 19.11 -43.10
CA ALA A 352 -39.34 18.95 -41.68
C ALA A 352 -38.33 20.00 -41.21
N VAL A 353 -37.41 20.41 -42.09
CA VAL A 353 -36.47 21.52 -41.84
C VAL A 353 -37.21 22.85 -41.81
N ALA A 354 -38.15 23.08 -42.73
CA ALA A 354 -38.99 24.28 -42.76
C ALA A 354 -39.95 24.37 -41.55
N ALA A 355 -40.56 23.26 -41.13
CA ALA A 355 -41.41 23.22 -39.93
C ALA A 355 -40.62 23.48 -38.63
N ARG A 356 -39.33 23.12 -38.60
CA ARG A 356 -38.41 23.47 -37.48
C ARG A 356 -38.01 24.94 -37.54
N ALA A 357 -37.82 25.50 -38.72
CA ALA A 357 -37.49 26.91 -38.93
C ALA A 357 -38.60 27.83 -38.37
N SER A 358 -39.87 27.44 -38.52
CA SER A 358 -41.01 28.24 -38.02
C SER A 358 -41.18 28.21 -36.49
N THR A 359 -40.48 27.32 -35.77
CA THR A 359 -40.58 27.19 -34.31
C THR A 359 -39.37 27.76 -33.56
N LEU A 360 -38.34 28.21 -34.27
CA LEU A 360 -37.06 28.62 -33.68
C LEU A 360 -36.82 30.11 -33.91
N GLU A 361 -36.93 30.90 -32.85
CA GLU A 361 -36.52 32.31 -32.83
C GLU A 361 -35.04 32.38 -32.41
N TRP A 362 -34.18 32.88 -33.31
CA TRP A 362 -32.79 33.16 -32.96
C TRP A 362 -32.23 34.31 -33.80
N GLU A 363 -31.68 35.31 -33.11
CA GLU A 363 -31.23 36.60 -33.69
C GLU A 363 -29.69 36.75 -33.74
N GLY A 364 -28.91 35.70 -33.43
CA GLY A 364 -27.42 35.73 -33.44
C GLY A 364 -26.72 35.68 -34.83
N PRO A 365 -25.42 35.36 -34.95
CA PRO A 365 -24.69 35.21 -36.23
C PRO A 365 -24.76 33.78 -36.80
N PRO A 366 -24.91 33.56 -38.13
CA PRO A 366 -25.24 32.27 -38.77
C PRO A 366 -24.52 31.06 -38.15
N LEU A 367 -25.29 30.02 -37.79
CA LEU A 367 -24.76 28.83 -37.15
C LEU A 367 -24.19 27.86 -38.20
N HIS A 368 -22.94 27.47 -38.05
CA HIS A 368 -22.30 26.47 -38.90
C HIS A 368 -21.97 25.21 -38.09
N VAL A 369 -22.41 24.06 -38.57
CA VAL A 369 -22.06 22.75 -38.04
C VAL A 369 -21.05 22.12 -38.97
N SER A 370 -19.88 21.72 -38.44
CA SER A 370 -18.76 21.23 -39.25
C SER A 370 -18.27 19.88 -38.74
N PRO A 371 -17.50 19.12 -39.54
CA PRO A 371 -16.87 17.90 -39.05
C PRO A 371 -15.99 18.13 -37.80
N ALA A 372 -15.46 19.34 -37.59
CA ALA A 372 -14.73 19.68 -36.38
C ALA A 372 -15.61 19.62 -35.12
N SER A 373 -16.85 20.14 -35.18
CA SER A 373 -17.78 20.05 -34.04
C SER A 373 -18.27 18.62 -33.79
N PHE A 374 -18.27 17.75 -34.81
CA PHE A 374 -18.45 16.31 -34.61
C PHE A 374 -17.27 15.64 -33.89
N LEU A 375 -16.03 16.00 -34.26
CA LEU A 375 -14.86 15.50 -33.55
C LEU A 375 -14.82 15.99 -32.09
N GLU A 376 -15.28 17.21 -31.82
CA GLU A 376 -15.47 17.74 -30.47
C GLU A 376 -16.51 16.94 -29.68
N LEU A 377 -17.69 16.66 -30.25
CA LEU A 377 -18.70 15.78 -29.65
C LEU A 377 -18.08 14.44 -29.22
N VAL A 378 -17.40 13.76 -30.15
CA VAL A 378 -16.82 12.44 -29.92
C VAL A 378 -15.70 12.50 -28.87
N ALA A 379 -14.87 13.54 -28.90
CA ALA A 379 -13.79 13.74 -27.93
C ALA A 379 -14.33 14.04 -26.52
N VAL A 380 -15.32 14.93 -26.40
CA VAL A 380 -15.97 15.29 -25.14
C VAL A 380 -16.70 14.08 -24.56
N PHE A 381 -17.46 13.34 -25.38
CA PHE A 381 -18.12 12.11 -24.96
C PHE A 381 -17.12 11.09 -24.42
N ALA A 382 -16.04 10.82 -25.15
CA ALA A 382 -15.02 9.86 -24.73
C ALA A 382 -14.34 10.27 -23.42
N ARG A 383 -14.07 11.57 -23.23
CA ARG A 383 -13.49 12.11 -21.98
C ARG A 383 -14.47 11.96 -20.82
N LEU A 384 -15.71 12.44 -20.98
CA LEU A 384 -16.76 12.39 -19.95
C LEU A 384 -17.04 10.95 -19.50
N LEU A 385 -17.17 10.03 -20.45
CA LEU A 385 -17.43 8.63 -20.15
C LEU A 385 -16.29 8.01 -19.32
N ARG A 386 -15.03 8.30 -19.68
CA ARG A 386 -13.87 7.80 -18.93
C ARG A 386 -13.82 8.36 -17.51
N GLU A 387 -13.88 9.68 -17.36
CA GLU A 387 -13.75 10.35 -16.06
C GLU A 387 -14.91 9.97 -15.11
N LYS A 388 -16.15 10.00 -15.61
CA LYS A 388 -17.32 9.69 -14.79
C LYS A 388 -17.44 8.20 -14.49
N SER A 389 -17.07 7.31 -15.41
CA SER A 389 -17.08 5.87 -15.12
C SER A 389 -16.05 5.51 -14.06
N GLN A 390 -14.83 6.07 -14.13
CA GLN A 390 -13.80 5.89 -13.10
C GLN A 390 -14.26 6.43 -11.75
N SER A 391 -14.74 7.67 -11.71
CA SER A 391 -15.23 8.31 -10.47
C SER A 391 -16.36 7.51 -9.78
N LEU A 392 -17.36 7.08 -10.56
CA LEU A 392 -18.47 6.28 -10.03
C LEU A 392 -18.03 4.87 -9.61
N THR A 393 -17.13 4.23 -10.37
CA THR A 393 -16.59 2.92 -10.01
C THR A 393 -15.77 2.99 -8.72
N GLU A 394 -14.91 3.99 -8.58
CA GLU A 394 -14.15 4.23 -7.34
C GLU A 394 -15.06 4.51 -6.16
N ALA A 395 -16.10 5.33 -6.33
CA ALA A 395 -17.10 5.59 -5.29
C ALA A 395 -17.81 4.31 -4.86
N ARG A 396 -18.23 3.49 -5.82
CA ARG A 396 -18.84 2.19 -5.55
C ARG A 396 -17.90 1.26 -4.79
N GLU A 397 -16.66 1.11 -5.23
CA GLU A 397 -15.67 0.24 -4.57
C GLU A 397 -15.28 0.76 -3.17
N ARG A 398 -15.35 2.08 -2.92
CA ARG A 398 -15.17 2.63 -1.57
C ARG A 398 -16.29 2.18 -0.64
N PHE A 399 -17.55 2.35 -1.03
CA PHE A 399 -18.68 1.92 -0.21
C PHE A 399 -18.73 0.39 -0.06
N ARG A 400 -18.47 -0.37 -1.12
CA ARG A 400 -18.42 -1.84 -1.07
C ARG A 400 -17.37 -2.33 -0.08
N ARG A 401 -16.16 -1.76 -0.11
CA ARG A 401 -15.09 -2.09 0.86
C ARG A 401 -15.47 -1.69 2.29
N GLY A 402 -16.15 -0.56 2.47
CA GLY A 402 -16.66 -0.13 3.78
C GLY A 402 -17.66 -1.13 4.36
N ILE A 403 -18.64 -1.57 3.54
CA ILE A 403 -19.62 -2.60 3.94
C ILE A 403 -18.92 -3.92 4.28
N GLU A 404 -17.95 -4.35 3.49
CA GLU A 404 -17.19 -5.58 3.76
C GLU A 404 -16.43 -5.49 5.11
N GLN A 405 -15.82 -4.34 5.40
CA GLN A 405 -15.17 -4.10 6.68
C GLN A 405 -16.17 -4.14 7.84
N LEU A 406 -17.35 -3.53 7.70
CA LEU A 406 -18.40 -3.58 8.71
C LEU A 406 -18.87 -5.01 8.99
N ARG A 407 -19.05 -5.81 7.94
CA ARG A 407 -19.40 -7.24 8.08
C ARG A 407 -18.30 -8.02 8.78
N SER A 408 -17.04 -7.81 8.39
CA SER A 408 -15.90 -8.45 9.06
C SER A 408 -15.81 -8.08 10.55
N ALA A 409 -16.13 -6.83 10.90
CA ALA A 409 -16.20 -6.38 12.29
C ALA A 409 -17.36 -7.04 13.05
N SER A 410 -18.53 -7.21 12.40
CA SER A 410 -19.67 -7.93 12.97
C SER A 410 -19.29 -9.40 13.28
N VAL A 411 -18.65 -10.09 12.33
CA VAL A 411 -18.17 -11.47 12.50
C VAL A 411 -17.14 -11.55 13.63
N ALA A 412 -16.23 -10.59 13.74
CA ALA A 412 -15.26 -10.55 14.85
C ALA A 412 -15.93 -10.35 16.22
N VAL A 413 -17.01 -9.56 16.28
CA VAL A 413 -17.82 -9.39 17.50
C VAL A 413 -18.56 -10.68 17.86
N GLU A 414 -19.03 -11.44 16.87
CA GLU A 414 -19.62 -12.75 17.12
C GLU A 414 -18.58 -13.75 17.65
N ALA A 415 -17.38 -13.77 17.07
CA ALA A 415 -16.27 -14.62 17.51
C ALA A 415 -15.84 -14.33 18.96
N MET A 416 -15.65 -13.06 19.33
CA MET A 416 -15.39 -12.67 20.72
C MET A 416 -16.54 -13.08 21.66
N GLY A 417 -17.77 -13.22 21.14
CA GLY A 417 -18.94 -13.66 21.89
C GLY A 417 -18.89 -15.15 22.19
N ALA A 418 -18.42 -15.94 21.21
CA ALA A 418 -18.14 -17.36 21.38
C ALA A 418 -16.98 -17.59 22.39
N ASP A 419 -15.90 -16.82 22.29
CA ASP A 419 -14.77 -16.90 23.25
C ASP A 419 -15.24 -16.64 24.70
N LEU A 420 -16.09 -15.63 24.89
CA LEU A 420 -16.66 -15.32 26.20
C LEU A 420 -17.60 -16.42 26.71
N ALA A 421 -18.27 -17.15 25.81
CA ALA A 421 -19.08 -18.31 26.17
C ALA A 421 -18.22 -19.51 26.60
N GLU A 422 -16.99 -19.66 26.09
CA GLU A 422 -16.03 -20.69 26.53
C GLU A 422 -15.31 -20.31 27.84
N LEU A 423 -14.87 -19.06 27.99
CA LEU A 423 -14.10 -18.61 29.14
C LEU A 423 -14.92 -18.61 30.44
N LYS A 424 -16.21 -18.28 30.36
CA LYS A 424 -17.12 -18.27 31.52
C LYS A 424 -17.16 -19.61 32.27
N PRO A 425 -17.48 -20.76 31.65
CA PRO A 425 -17.53 -22.03 32.38
C PRO A 425 -16.14 -22.46 32.90
N ARG A 426 -15.05 -22.16 32.18
CA ARG A 426 -13.68 -22.44 32.65
C ARG A 426 -13.36 -21.69 33.94
N LEU A 427 -13.75 -20.41 34.02
CA LEU A 427 -13.63 -19.63 35.25
C LEU A 427 -14.44 -20.22 36.40
N HIS A 428 -15.69 -20.64 36.16
CA HIS A 428 -16.51 -21.28 37.21
C HIS A 428 -15.88 -22.57 37.73
N SER A 429 -15.36 -23.42 36.85
CA SER A 429 -14.63 -24.65 37.21
C SER A 429 -13.40 -24.36 38.08
N HIS A 430 -12.54 -23.43 37.66
CA HIS A 430 -11.34 -23.08 38.41
C HIS A 430 -11.63 -22.34 39.71
N ALA A 431 -12.68 -21.51 39.77
CA ALA A 431 -13.14 -20.88 41.00
C ALA A 431 -13.62 -21.92 42.02
N ALA A 432 -14.37 -22.94 41.56
CA ALA A 432 -14.80 -24.05 42.41
C ALA A 432 -13.58 -24.84 42.95
N GLN A 433 -12.64 -25.22 42.08
CA GLN A 433 -11.41 -25.93 42.46
C GLN A 433 -10.58 -25.13 43.48
N THR A 434 -10.40 -23.83 43.25
CA THR A 434 -9.63 -22.95 44.16
C THR A 434 -10.32 -22.83 45.52
N SER A 435 -11.65 -22.73 45.56
CA SER A 435 -12.40 -22.68 46.83
C SER A 435 -12.33 -23.99 47.64
N ALA A 436 -12.17 -25.13 46.97
CA ALA A 436 -11.96 -26.42 47.63
C ALA A 436 -10.53 -26.54 48.17
N ALA A 437 -9.53 -26.14 47.38
CA ALA A 437 -8.13 -26.13 47.80
C ALA A 437 -7.88 -25.17 48.98
N MET A 438 -8.53 -24.00 49.00
CA MET A 438 -8.46 -23.07 50.15
C MET A 438 -8.89 -23.74 51.46
N ARG A 439 -9.99 -24.50 51.43
CA ARG A 439 -10.50 -25.20 52.61
C ARG A 439 -9.53 -26.29 53.10
N GLN A 440 -8.88 -27.00 52.18
CA GLN A 440 -7.90 -28.04 52.53
C GLN A 440 -6.63 -27.45 53.14
N VAL A 441 -6.10 -26.37 52.56
CA VAL A 441 -4.89 -25.69 53.07
C VAL A 441 -5.13 -25.10 54.46
N GLU A 442 -6.30 -24.51 54.72
CA GLU A 442 -6.63 -23.96 56.04
C GLU A 442 -6.69 -25.05 57.13
N GLU A 443 -7.28 -26.20 56.82
CA GLU A 443 -7.33 -27.34 57.74
C GLU A 443 -5.92 -27.88 58.04
N GLU A 444 -5.09 -28.10 57.01
CA GLU A 444 -3.71 -28.58 57.21
C GLU A 444 -2.83 -27.55 57.95
N ARG A 445 -3.00 -26.23 57.70
CA ARG A 445 -2.33 -25.15 58.44
C ARG A 445 -2.67 -25.17 59.93
N ARG A 446 -3.96 -25.35 60.25
CA ARG A 446 -4.43 -25.43 61.65
C ARG A 446 -3.82 -26.63 62.38
N LEU A 447 -3.64 -27.75 61.69
CA LEU A 447 -2.98 -28.93 62.25
C LEU A 447 -1.49 -28.70 62.47
N VAL A 448 -0.79 -28.05 61.52
CA VAL A 448 0.63 -27.72 61.66
C VAL A 448 0.89 -26.78 62.84
N GLU A 449 0.06 -25.74 63.05
CA GLU A 449 0.31 -24.84 64.19
C GLU A 449 0.14 -25.52 65.55
N ARG A 450 -0.88 -26.37 65.69
CA ARG A 450 -1.02 -27.18 66.91
C ARG A 450 0.20 -28.07 67.16
N ALA A 451 0.78 -28.64 66.11
CA ALA A 451 2.00 -29.45 66.23
C ALA A 451 3.24 -28.59 66.54
N ARG A 452 3.33 -27.36 66.00
CA ARG A 452 4.42 -26.40 66.27
C ARG A 452 4.45 -26.00 67.74
N GLU A 453 3.30 -25.71 68.34
CA GLU A 453 3.18 -25.40 69.77
C GLU A 453 3.68 -26.55 70.66
N GLN A 454 3.35 -27.79 70.30
CA GLN A 454 3.82 -28.99 71.01
C GLN A 454 5.34 -29.16 70.91
N VAL A 455 5.91 -29.03 69.70
CA VAL A 455 7.36 -29.11 69.49
C VAL A 455 8.07 -27.99 70.26
N ALA A 456 7.58 -26.75 70.22
CA ALA A 456 8.18 -25.62 70.96
C ALA A 456 8.12 -25.80 72.50
N SER A 457 7.13 -26.51 73.02
CA SER A 457 7.09 -26.90 74.44
C SER A 457 8.17 -27.94 74.76
N GLU A 458 8.34 -28.95 73.91
CA GLU A 458 9.34 -30.00 74.08
C GLU A 458 10.78 -29.46 73.90
N GLU A 459 11.00 -28.54 72.96
CA GLU A 459 12.28 -27.85 72.75
C GLU A 459 12.72 -27.07 74.00
N ARG A 460 11.80 -26.33 74.63
CA ARG A 460 12.08 -25.62 75.88
C ARG A 460 12.50 -26.57 76.99
N SER A 461 11.82 -27.72 77.12
CA SER A 461 12.17 -28.74 78.12
C SER A 461 13.52 -29.42 77.83
N ALA A 462 13.83 -29.67 76.56
CA ALA A 462 15.10 -30.25 76.13
C ALA A 462 16.25 -29.25 76.32
N ASN A 463 16.05 -27.97 76.05
CA ASN A 463 17.06 -26.93 76.24
C ASN A 463 17.36 -26.67 77.73
N ALA A 464 16.34 -26.69 78.60
CA ALA A 464 16.54 -26.58 80.05
C ALA A 464 17.40 -27.74 80.57
N LYS A 465 17.08 -28.98 80.17
CA LYS A 465 17.88 -30.16 80.53
C LYS A 465 19.26 -30.19 79.88
N ALA A 466 19.41 -29.55 78.72
CA ALA A 466 20.72 -29.39 78.08
C ALA A 466 21.63 -28.46 78.88
N GLU A 467 21.10 -27.35 79.38
CA GLU A 467 21.84 -26.44 80.25
C GLU A 467 22.17 -27.08 81.60
N GLU A 468 21.26 -27.86 82.18
CA GLU A 468 21.54 -28.64 83.40
C GLU A 468 22.68 -29.65 83.20
N ALA A 469 22.67 -30.41 82.11
CA ALA A 469 23.74 -31.35 81.78
C ALA A 469 25.07 -30.63 81.49
N ARG A 470 25.05 -29.48 80.80
CA ARG A 470 26.24 -28.65 80.54
C ARG A 470 26.82 -28.05 81.80
N ALA A 471 25.99 -27.56 82.71
CA ALA A 471 26.45 -27.00 83.98
C ALA A 471 27.16 -28.07 84.83
N ILE A 472 26.57 -29.26 84.95
CA ILE A 472 27.16 -30.40 85.68
C ILE A 472 28.49 -30.82 85.03
N LYS A 473 28.55 -30.86 83.69
CA LYS A 473 29.78 -31.19 82.96
C LYS A 473 30.87 -30.14 83.15
N ALA A 474 30.53 -28.85 83.07
CA ALA A 474 31.46 -27.75 83.27
C ALA A 474 32.04 -27.76 84.70
N GLU A 475 31.23 -28.11 85.71
CA GLU A 475 31.71 -28.32 87.08
C GLU A 475 32.67 -29.52 87.18
N CYS A 476 32.39 -30.63 86.49
CA CYS A 476 33.29 -31.79 86.44
C CYS A 476 34.64 -31.43 85.79
N ASP A 477 34.60 -30.72 84.66
CA ASP A 477 35.78 -30.35 83.88
C ASP A 477 36.64 -29.31 84.60
N ALA A 478 36.02 -28.37 85.35
CA ALA A 478 36.72 -27.39 86.16
C ALA A 478 37.48 -28.02 87.32
N ASP A 479 36.86 -28.98 88.03
CA ASP A 479 37.52 -29.71 89.12
C ASP A 479 38.67 -30.57 88.59
N LEU A 480 38.50 -31.18 87.41
CA LEU A 480 39.55 -31.99 86.76
C LEU A 480 40.73 -31.12 86.28
N ALA A 481 40.45 -29.92 85.77
CA ALA A 481 41.47 -28.99 85.28
C ALA A 481 42.39 -28.47 86.40
N GLY A 482 41.95 -28.45 87.67
CA GLY A 482 42.78 -28.08 88.81
C GLY A 482 43.83 -29.15 89.18
N ALA A 483 43.48 -30.43 89.03
CA ALA A 483 44.31 -31.55 89.48
C ALA A 483 45.32 -32.04 88.43
N ILE A 484 45.02 -31.88 87.13
CA ILE A 484 45.90 -32.32 86.04
C ILE A 484 47.26 -31.59 86.05
N PRO A 485 47.35 -30.25 86.19
CA PRO A 485 48.63 -29.53 86.10
C PRO A 485 49.60 -29.86 87.25
N ALA A 486 49.06 -30.01 88.47
CA ALA A 486 49.83 -30.43 89.63
C ALA A 486 50.39 -31.85 89.42
N MET A 487 49.59 -32.73 88.82
CA MET A 487 49.98 -34.10 88.51
C MET A 487 51.00 -34.20 87.37
N THR A 488 50.86 -33.41 86.30
CA THR A 488 51.84 -33.37 85.22
C THR A 488 53.18 -32.84 85.69
N ALA A 489 53.20 -31.79 86.53
CA ALA A 489 54.43 -31.24 87.10
C ALA A 489 55.18 -32.25 87.99
N ALA A 490 54.44 -33.10 88.70
CA ALA A 490 54.99 -34.19 89.50
C ALA A 490 55.63 -35.31 88.66
N LEU A 491 54.97 -35.71 87.57
CA LEU A 491 55.51 -36.73 86.67
C LEU A 491 56.79 -36.24 85.97
N GLU A 492 56.83 -34.97 85.55
CA GLU A 492 58.03 -34.35 85.00
C GLU A 492 59.19 -34.34 85.99
N ALA A 493 58.93 -34.10 87.28
CA ALA A 493 59.94 -34.16 88.32
C ALA A 493 60.46 -35.58 88.57
N VAL A 494 59.64 -36.62 88.43
CA VAL A 494 60.05 -38.03 88.54
C VAL A 494 60.83 -38.48 87.30
N ASP A 495 60.44 -38.02 86.11
CA ASP A 495 61.14 -38.29 84.85
C ASP A 495 62.54 -37.65 84.82
N SER A 496 62.73 -36.57 85.58
CA SER A 496 64.05 -35.93 85.74
C SER A 496 65.06 -36.75 86.56
N LEU A 497 64.61 -37.80 87.27
CA LEU A 497 65.45 -38.61 88.15
C LEU A 497 66.23 -39.69 87.38
N ARG A 498 67.53 -39.76 87.62
CA ARG A 498 68.40 -40.77 87.02
C ARG A 498 68.65 -41.92 88.01
N LYS A 499 68.96 -43.10 87.48
CA LYS A 499 69.31 -44.30 88.28
C LYS A 499 70.46 -44.02 89.28
N SER A 500 71.35 -43.08 88.97
CA SER A 500 72.42 -42.62 89.86
C SER A 500 71.91 -42.05 91.18
N ASP A 501 70.84 -41.26 91.12
CA ASP A 501 70.35 -40.46 92.26
C ASP A 501 69.64 -41.37 93.28
N ILE A 502 69.07 -42.49 92.79
CA ILE A 502 68.49 -43.57 93.62
C ILE A 502 69.59 -44.38 94.32
N VAL A 503 70.72 -44.61 93.66
CA VAL A 503 71.88 -45.30 94.26
C VAL A 503 72.51 -44.43 95.36
N GLU A 504 72.53 -43.10 95.18
CA GLU A 504 72.99 -42.14 96.20
C GLU A 504 72.13 -42.24 97.47
N VAL A 505 70.80 -42.24 97.33
CA VAL A 505 69.89 -42.39 98.46
C VAL A 505 70.05 -43.75 99.15
N LYS A 506 70.29 -44.82 98.40
CA LYS A 506 70.53 -46.17 98.94
C LYS A 506 71.84 -46.29 99.73
N GLY A 507 72.88 -45.55 99.33
CA GLY A 507 74.22 -45.58 99.91
C GLY A 507 74.30 -45.01 101.33
N MET A 508 73.30 -44.25 101.78
CA MET A 508 73.32 -43.60 103.09
C MET A 508 73.14 -44.61 104.26
N PRO A 509 74.10 -44.71 105.21
CA PRO A 509 73.99 -45.58 106.38
C PRO A 509 73.04 -45.03 107.46
N HIS A 510 72.97 -43.69 107.61
CA HIS A 510 72.01 -42.98 108.47
C HIS A 510 71.31 -41.87 107.67
N PRO A 511 70.08 -42.11 107.17
CA PRO A 511 69.39 -41.12 106.34
C PRO A 511 68.90 -39.91 107.16
N PRO A 512 68.91 -38.69 106.59
CA PRO A 512 68.23 -37.54 107.15
C PRO A 512 66.75 -37.82 107.43
N PRO A 513 66.16 -37.19 108.46
CA PRO A 513 64.77 -37.45 108.85
C PRO A 513 63.76 -37.18 107.72
N ALA A 514 64.03 -36.19 106.85
CA ALA A 514 63.20 -35.87 105.68
C ALA A 514 63.16 -37.04 104.67
N VAL A 515 64.31 -37.62 104.33
CA VAL A 515 64.41 -38.76 103.39
C VAL A 515 63.72 -40.01 103.93
N ARG A 516 63.76 -40.23 105.26
CA ARG A 516 63.02 -41.32 105.92
C ARG A 516 61.50 -41.17 105.76
N LEU A 517 60.98 -39.95 105.92
CA LEU A 517 59.55 -39.64 105.78
C LEU A 517 59.09 -39.76 104.32
N CYS A 518 59.89 -39.29 103.36
CA CYS A 518 59.62 -39.48 101.93
C CYS A 518 59.55 -40.97 101.56
N MET A 519 60.52 -41.77 102.01
CA MET A 519 60.52 -43.21 101.73
C MET A 519 59.41 -43.95 102.49
N GLN A 520 59.01 -43.48 103.66
CA GLN A 520 57.82 -43.99 104.36
C GLN A 520 56.55 -43.72 103.55
N ALA A 521 56.38 -42.52 103.01
CA ALA A 521 55.23 -42.17 102.18
C ALA A 521 55.18 -43.01 100.90
N VAL A 522 56.32 -43.18 100.21
CA VAL A 522 56.41 -44.04 99.01
C VAL A 522 56.18 -45.52 99.34
N CYS A 523 56.65 -46.02 100.50
CA CYS A 523 56.34 -47.39 100.96
C CYS A 523 54.84 -47.60 101.20
N LEU A 524 54.15 -46.62 101.78
CA LEU A 524 52.73 -46.71 102.06
C LEU A 524 51.89 -46.70 100.78
N LEU A 525 52.26 -45.89 99.79
CA LEU A 525 51.60 -45.86 98.48
C LEU A 525 51.75 -47.19 97.70
N PHE A 526 52.91 -47.84 97.80
CA PHE A 526 53.11 -49.18 97.23
C PHE A 526 52.64 -50.33 98.14
N GLY A 527 52.04 -50.03 99.31
CA GLY A 527 51.49 -51.03 100.23
C GLY A 527 52.54 -51.91 100.93
N ILE A 528 53.78 -51.43 101.12
CA ILE A 528 54.88 -52.20 101.71
C ILE A 528 54.88 -52.06 103.24
N PRO A 529 54.81 -53.17 104.01
CA PRO A 529 54.73 -53.12 105.46
C PRO A 529 56.06 -52.73 106.14
N PRO A 530 56.02 -52.02 107.29
CA PRO A 530 57.21 -51.61 108.04
C PRO A 530 57.94 -52.79 108.70
N ARG A 531 59.26 -52.65 108.86
CA ARG A 531 60.09 -53.59 109.64
C ARG A 531 60.16 -53.16 111.10
N ARG A 532 59.98 -54.11 112.03
CA ARG A 532 60.02 -53.86 113.48
C ARG A 532 61.45 -53.91 114.00
N VAL A 533 61.96 -52.79 114.55
CA VAL A 533 63.33 -52.69 115.10
C VAL A 533 63.28 -52.15 116.54
N PRO A 534 64.04 -52.73 117.50
CA PRO A 534 64.16 -52.23 118.87
C PRO A 534 64.91 -50.88 118.94
N ASP A 535 64.47 -49.93 119.78
CA ASP A 535 65.09 -48.60 119.90
C ASP A 535 66.41 -48.58 120.71
N PRO A 536 67.42 -47.76 120.33
CA PRO A 536 68.75 -47.76 120.95
C PRO A 536 68.97 -46.73 122.08
N LYS A 537 67.93 -46.08 122.64
CA LYS A 537 68.12 -45.14 123.77
C LYS A 537 68.21 -45.92 125.10
N PRO A 538 69.28 -45.76 125.91
CA PRO A 538 69.42 -46.46 127.18
C PRO A 538 68.40 -45.89 128.18
N GLY A 539 67.36 -46.68 128.47
CA GLY A 539 66.31 -46.30 129.43
C GLY A 539 64.91 -46.83 129.12
N ASN A 540 64.63 -47.31 127.91
CA ASN A 540 63.32 -47.88 127.55
C ASN A 540 63.46 -49.22 126.82
N ALA A 541 63.70 -50.29 127.57
CA ALA A 541 63.62 -51.66 127.05
C ALA A 541 62.13 -52.07 126.95
N GLY A 542 61.52 -51.86 125.79
CA GLY A 542 60.14 -52.32 125.54
C GLY A 542 59.42 -51.72 124.33
N ASN A 543 59.86 -50.58 123.79
CA ASN A 543 59.18 -49.97 122.63
C ASN A 543 59.79 -50.39 121.29
N VAL A 544 58.92 -50.81 120.37
CA VAL A 544 59.25 -51.22 119.00
C VAL A 544 59.02 -50.04 118.07
N ARG A 545 60.08 -49.58 117.41
CA ARG A 545 59.97 -48.55 116.38
C ARG A 545 59.68 -49.19 115.02
N LEU A 546 58.66 -48.70 114.34
CA LEU A 546 58.32 -49.10 112.98
C LEU A 546 59.31 -48.40 112.03
N ASP A 547 60.28 -49.15 111.52
CA ASP A 547 61.33 -48.63 110.64
C ASP A 547 60.97 -48.92 109.18
N TYR A 548 60.37 -47.91 108.53
CA TYR A 548 60.05 -47.96 107.10
C TYR A 548 61.29 -47.86 106.22
N TRP A 549 62.42 -47.34 106.73
CA TRP A 549 63.66 -47.21 105.96
C TRP A 549 64.31 -48.57 105.62
N SER A 550 64.37 -49.49 106.58
CA SER A 550 64.91 -50.83 106.32
C SER A 550 64.02 -51.66 105.39
N ALA A 551 62.70 -51.46 105.42
CA ALA A 551 61.75 -52.05 104.46
C ALA A 551 61.90 -51.42 103.05
N ALA A 552 62.02 -50.09 102.96
CA ALA A 552 62.26 -49.35 101.72
C ALA A 552 63.59 -49.77 101.05
N LYS A 553 64.66 -49.89 101.84
CA LYS A 553 66.00 -50.25 101.35
C LYS A 553 66.07 -51.68 100.80
N ALA A 554 65.35 -52.62 101.44
CA ALA A 554 65.29 -54.02 101.01
C ALA A 554 64.41 -54.23 99.77
N THR A 555 63.31 -53.46 99.64
CA THR A 555 62.23 -53.78 98.71
C THR A 555 62.08 -52.76 97.57
N LEU A 556 62.18 -51.46 97.85
CA LEU A 556 62.01 -50.38 96.84
C LEU A 556 63.33 -49.96 96.21
N LEU A 557 64.33 -49.60 97.03
CA LEU A 557 65.63 -49.08 96.56
C LEU A 557 66.57 -50.18 96.01
N SER A 558 66.19 -51.45 96.14
CA SER A 558 66.91 -52.57 95.55
C SER A 558 66.31 -53.05 94.23
N ASP A 559 65.12 -52.57 93.85
CA ASP A 559 64.48 -52.89 92.58
C ASP A 559 65.00 -51.98 91.46
N GLY A 560 65.47 -52.58 90.36
CA GLY A 560 65.98 -51.87 89.19
C GLY A 560 64.89 -51.24 88.30
N ARG A 561 63.61 -51.54 88.56
CA ARG A 561 62.43 -51.08 87.78
C ARG A 561 61.54 -50.06 88.51
N LEU A 562 62.04 -49.45 89.59
CA LEU A 562 61.28 -48.51 90.41
C LEU A 562 60.72 -47.31 89.61
N LEU A 563 61.49 -46.73 88.69
CA LEU A 563 61.08 -45.57 87.89
C LEU A 563 59.89 -45.88 86.96
N SER A 564 59.91 -47.03 86.26
CA SER A 564 58.78 -47.46 85.42
C SER A 564 57.53 -47.73 86.25
N LYS A 565 57.67 -48.31 87.46
CA LYS A 565 56.55 -48.52 88.39
C LYS A 565 55.95 -47.23 88.93
N LEU A 566 56.72 -46.14 89.01
CA LEU A 566 56.22 -44.81 89.39
C LEU A 566 55.46 -44.14 88.25
N GLN A 567 55.91 -44.33 87.00
CA GLN A 567 55.26 -43.78 85.80
C GLN A 567 53.96 -44.53 85.42
N GLU A 568 53.97 -45.86 85.53
CA GLU A 568 52.83 -46.73 85.21
C GLU A 568 51.83 -46.86 86.38
N PHE A 569 52.02 -46.08 87.45
CA PHE A 569 51.15 -46.13 88.61
C PHE A 569 49.72 -45.72 88.25
N ASP A 570 48.75 -46.56 88.63
CA ASP A 570 47.33 -46.33 88.38
C ASP A 570 46.79 -45.21 89.29
N ARG A 571 46.87 -44.00 88.76
CA ARG A 571 46.41 -42.76 89.41
C ARG A 571 44.90 -42.70 89.63
N ASP A 572 44.12 -43.44 88.83
CA ASP A 572 42.66 -43.32 88.80
C ASP A 572 41.97 -44.28 89.77
N ASN A 573 42.67 -45.33 90.23
CA ASN A 573 42.13 -46.40 91.07
C ASN A 573 42.96 -46.69 92.33
N MET A 574 43.36 -45.64 93.05
CA MET A 574 43.94 -45.77 94.39
C MET A 574 42.87 -46.05 95.45
N ASP A 575 43.22 -46.76 96.52
CA ASP A 575 42.34 -47.00 97.65
C ASP A 575 42.37 -45.84 98.65
N ASP A 576 41.21 -45.39 99.13
CA ASP A 576 41.10 -44.27 100.07
C ASP A 576 41.92 -44.50 101.37
N ARG A 577 42.13 -45.76 101.74
CA ARG A 577 42.86 -46.16 102.95
C ARG A 577 44.36 -45.86 102.86
N THR A 578 44.97 -46.01 101.68
CA THR A 578 46.41 -45.71 101.50
C THR A 578 46.65 -44.20 101.47
N VAL A 579 45.75 -43.42 100.89
CA VAL A 579 45.86 -41.95 100.85
C VAL A 579 45.68 -41.34 102.23
N ASP A 580 44.64 -41.75 102.98
CA ASP A 580 44.41 -41.27 104.36
C ASP A 580 45.58 -41.59 105.31
N ALA A 581 46.37 -42.64 105.02
CA ALA A 581 47.57 -43.00 105.78
C ALA A 581 48.80 -42.15 105.43
N VAL A 582 48.84 -41.55 104.24
CA VAL A 582 49.95 -40.73 103.73
C VAL A 582 49.72 -39.24 104.01
N THR A 583 48.46 -38.77 104.04
CA THR A 583 48.09 -37.37 104.33
C THR A 583 48.72 -36.80 105.63
N PRO A 584 48.77 -37.54 106.76
CA PRO A 584 49.42 -37.04 107.98
C PRO A 584 50.93 -36.84 107.83
N LEU A 585 51.57 -37.57 106.91
CA LEU A 585 53.02 -37.48 106.65
C LEU A 585 53.37 -36.27 105.78
N LEU A 586 52.45 -35.86 104.90
CA LEU A 586 52.57 -34.65 104.07
C LEU A 586 52.43 -33.36 104.90
N SER A 587 51.76 -33.44 106.05
CA SER A 587 51.52 -32.30 106.95
C SER A 587 52.70 -32.00 107.91
N ASP A 588 53.73 -32.86 107.94
CA ASP A 588 54.90 -32.67 108.80
C ASP A 588 55.80 -31.54 108.24
N PRO A 589 56.24 -30.55 109.05
CA PRO A 589 57.17 -29.49 108.63
C PRO A 589 58.51 -29.95 108.05
N LEU A 590 58.85 -31.25 108.21
CA LEU A 590 60.01 -31.90 107.59
C LEU A 590 59.75 -32.35 106.14
N PHE A 591 58.50 -32.37 105.67
CA PHE A 591 58.05 -32.71 104.31
C PHE A 591 57.86 -31.45 103.44
N ASP A 592 58.73 -30.45 103.62
CA ASP A 592 58.72 -29.22 102.83
C ASP A 592 59.66 -29.35 101.61
N GLU A 593 59.26 -28.80 100.46
CA GLU A 593 60.00 -28.90 99.20
C GLU A 593 61.44 -28.40 99.33
N ALA A 594 61.65 -27.29 100.04
CA ALA A 594 62.96 -26.68 100.23
C ALA A 594 63.90 -27.54 101.09
N LYS A 595 63.37 -28.17 102.15
CA LYS A 595 64.14 -29.06 103.04
C LYS A 595 64.41 -30.41 102.38
N MET A 596 63.47 -30.93 101.59
CA MET A 596 63.67 -32.13 100.80
C MET A 596 64.73 -31.93 99.72
N ARG A 597 64.71 -30.79 99.01
CA ARG A 597 65.72 -30.45 97.99
C ARG A 597 67.13 -30.28 98.56
N GLN A 598 67.25 -29.78 99.79
CA GLN A 598 68.53 -29.72 100.51
C GLN A 598 69.03 -31.10 100.97
N ALA A 599 68.11 -32.02 101.28
CA ALA A 599 68.47 -33.37 101.71
C ALA A 599 68.81 -34.31 100.54
N SER A 600 68.06 -34.25 99.43
CA SER A 600 68.34 -34.97 98.19
C SER A 600 67.43 -34.50 97.05
N THR A 601 67.98 -34.33 95.84
CA THR A 601 67.22 -34.04 94.62
C THR A 601 66.25 -35.17 94.26
N ALA A 602 66.65 -36.43 94.49
CA ALA A 602 65.80 -37.60 94.30
C ALA A 602 64.64 -37.67 95.30
N ALA A 603 64.88 -37.30 96.57
CA ALA A 603 63.82 -37.22 97.57
C ALA A 603 62.82 -36.08 97.27
N HIS A 604 63.29 -34.98 96.68
CA HIS A 604 62.43 -33.86 96.26
C HIS A 604 61.47 -34.26 95.13
N GLY A 605 61.94 -34.88 94.04
CA GLY A 605 61.08 -35.33 92.94
C GLY A 605 60.03 -36.36 93.38
N LEU A 606 60.41 -37.28 94.29
CA LEU A 606 59.49 -38.25 94.88
C LEU A 606 58.47 -37.58 95.82
N SER A 607 58.88 -36.59 96.62
CA SER A 607 57.97 -35.86 97.50
C SER A 607 56.90 -35.05 96.75
N LEU A 608 57.27 -34.44 95.62
CA LEU A 608 56.35 -33.69 94.76
C LEU A 608 55.34 -34.63 94.10
N TRP A 609 55.79 -35.80 93.64
CA TRP A 609 54.93 -36.84 93.09
C TRP A 609 53.93 -37.41 94.10
N VAL A 610 54.38 -37.72 95.32
CA VAL A 610 53.47 -38.15 96.39
C VAL A 610 52.42 -37.07 96.70
N ARG A 611 52.81 -35.79 96.75
CA ARG A 611 51.88 -34.69 97.01
C ARG A 611 50.84 -34.55 95.90
N ALA A 612 51.28 -34.50 94.64
CA ALA A 612 50.39 -34.37 93.50
C ALA A 612 49.46 -35.58 93.30
N LEU A 613 49.90 -36.78 93.68
CA LEU A 613 49.10 -38.01 93.65
C LEU A 613 47.96 -37.97 94.67
N VAL A 614 48.23 -37.45 95.87
CA VAL A 614 47.21 -37.23 96.91
C VAL A 614 46.23 -36.12 96.47
N ASP A 615 46.74 -35.00 95.96
CA ASP A 615 45.90 -33.90 95.44
C ASP A 615 44.99 -34.37 94.28
N TYR A 616 45.50 -35.24 93.40
CA TYR A 616 44.74 -35.83 92.29
C TYR A 616 43.67 -36.82 92.77
N HIS A 617 43.99 -37.68 93.74
CA HIS A 617 43.04 -38.63 94.31
C HIS A 617 41.91 -37.92 95.09
N GLU A 618 42.25 -36.87 95.85
CA GLU A 618 41.27 -36.02 96.52
C GLU A 618 40.33 -35.33 95.51
N ALA A 619 40.85 -34.86 94.37
CA ALA A 619 40.02 -34.34 93.28
C ALA A 619 39.11 -35.43 92.68
N LEU A 620 39.61 -36.65 92.45
CA LEU A 620 38.81 -37.76 91.94
C LEU A 620 37.67 -38.19 92.88
N ARG A 621 37.85 -38.07 94.20
CA ARG A 621 36.78 -38.33 95.19
C ARG A 621 35.58 -37.40 94.97
N VAL A 622 35.83 -36.15 94.59
CA VAL A 622 34.77 -35.16 94.27
C VAL A 622 34.23 -35.37 92.86
N ILE A 623 35.07 -35.72 91.88
CA ILE A 623 34.70 -35.84 90.46
C ILE A 623 33.91 -37.13 90.17
N ARG A 624 34.20 -38.27 90.80
CA ARG A 624 33.51 -39.56 90.56
C ARG A 624 31.97 -39.48 90.64
N PRO A 625 31.36 -38.96 91.72
CA PRO A 625 29.91 -38.82 91.78
C PRO A 625 29.39 -37.78 90.77
N LYS A 626 30.14 -36.72 90.49
CA LYS A 626 29.74 -35.70 89.50
C LYS A 626 29.78 -36.23 88.06
N ARG A 627 30.76 -37.07 87.72
CA ARG A 627 30.90 -37.75 86.42
C ARG A 627 29.75 -38.73 86.17
N ALA A 628 29.40 -39.55 87.16
CA ALA A 628 28.23 -40.43 87.06
C ALA A 628 26.92 -39.64 86.91
N ARG A 629 26.79 -38.49 87.59
CA ARG A 629 25.65 -37.58 87.43
C ARG A 629 25.64 -36.88 86.06
N SER A 630 26.81 -36.53 85.53
CA SER A 630 26.98 -35.97 84.18
C SER A 630 26.55 -37.01 83.12
N ASP A 631 27.02 -38.24 83.22
CA ASP A 631 26.68 -39.32 82.28
C ASP A 631 25.17 -39.64 82.30
N ALA A 632 24.53 -39.61 83.48
CA ALA A 632 23.09 -39.79 83.61
C ALA A 632 22.29 -38.63 82.98
N ALA A 633 22.68 -37.39 83.25
CA ALA A 633 22.04 -36.21 82.66
C ALA A 633 22.23 -36.13 81.13
N GLU A 634 23.42 -36.50 80.63
CA GLU A 634 23.71 -36.62 79.20
C GLU A 634 22.88 -37.73 78.53
N GLY A 635 22.65 -38.86 79.21
CA GLY A 635 21.79 -39.95 78.74
C GLY A 635 20.32 -39.54 78.61
N GLU A 636 19.79 -38.82 79.59
CA GLU A 636 18.42 -38.28 79.57
C GLU A 636 18.24 -37.22 78.47
N LEU A 637 19.21 -36.30 78.34
CA LEU A 637 19.23 -35.32 77.27
C LEU A 637 19.27 -35.98 75.89
N ALA A 638 20.06 -37.04 75.72
CA ALA A 638 20.15 -37.77 74.47
C ALA A 638 18.82 -38.46 74.10
N GLY A 639 18.09 -38.98 75.09
CA GLY A 639 16.74 -39.52 74.92
C GLY A 639 15.74 -38.47 74.43
N LEU A 640 15.69 -37.32 75.11
CA LEU A 640 14.79 -36.22 74.74
C LEU A 640 15.13 -35.61 73.40
N THR A 641 16.42 -35.43 73.10
CA THR A 641 16.91 -34.91 71.81
C THR A 641 16.51 -35.84 70.65
N ARG A 642 16.51 -37.17 70.85
CA ARG A 642 16.04 -38.12 69.82
C ARG A 642 14.54 -38.00 69.57
N SER A 643 13.72 -37.96 70.62
CA SER A 643 12.27 -37.80 70.50
C SER A 643 11.88 -36.46 69.87
N LEU A 644 12.58 -35.39 70.27
CA LEU A 644 12.41 -34.06 69.71
C LEU A 644 12.75 -34.02 68.22
N ARG A 645 13.91 -34.59 67.83
CA ARG A 645 14.32 -34.66 66.41
C ARG A 645 13.32 -35.41 65.54
N ALA A 646 12.73 -36.49 66.05
CA ALA A 646 11.69 -37.23 65.33
C ALA A 646 10.45 -36.36 65.06
N LYS A 647 9.95 -35.66 66.09
CA LYS A 647 8.81 -34.74 65.96
C LYS A 647 9.12 -33.51 65.11
N GLN A 648 10.34 -32.96 65.20
CA GLN A 648 10.82 -31.88 64.34
C GLN A 648 10.85 -32.31 62.86
N SER A 649 11.28 -33.55 62.56
CA SER A 649 11.29 -34.08 61.21
C SER A 649 9.88 -34.32 60.66
N GLU A 650 8.95 -34.83 61.48
CA GLU A 650 7.55 -35.00 61.09
C GLU A 650 6.87 -33.66 60.82
N LEU A 651 7.12 -32.67 61.70
CA LEU A 651 6.65 -31.30 61.52
C LEU A 651 7.23 -30.67 60.25
N GLY A 652 8.50 -30.91 59.95
CA GLY A 652 9.14 -30.50 58.70
C GLY A 652 8.41 -31.07 57.48
N ARG A 653 8.10 -32.37 57.46
CA ARG A 653 7.39 -33.02 56.35
C ARG A 653 5.97 -32.46 56.15
N VAL A 654 5.23 -32.22 57.23
CA VAL A 654 3.87 -31.65 57.14
C VAL A 654 3.93 -30.17 56.76
N ALA A 655 4.91 -29.41 57.26
CA ALA A 655 5.15 -28.02 56.86
C ALA A 655 5.51 -27.91 55.37
N GLU A 656 6.36 -28.81 54.85
CA GLU A 656 6.67 -28.89 53.40
C GLU A 656 5.42 -29.18 52.57
N ARG A 657 4.56 -30.09 53.02
CA ARG A 657 3.28 -30.38 52.35
C ARG A 657 2.35 -29.16 52.36
N VAL A 658 2.23 -28.44 53.48
CA VAL A 658 1.45 -27.20 53.57
C VAL A 658 2.03 -26.11 52.67
N ASN A 659 3.35 -26.00 52.59
CA ASN A 659 4.01 -25.07 51.67
C ASN A 659 3.70 -25.42 50.21
N ALA A 660 3.83 -26.69 49.82
CA ALA A 660 3.52 -27.15 48.47
C ALA A 660 2.04 -26.94 48.10
N LEU A 661 1.10 -27.23 49.00
CA LEU A 661 -0.32 -26.96 48.78
C LEU A 661 -0.63 -25.45 48.75
N SER A 662 0.08 -24.65 49.53
CA SER A 662 -0.04 -23.19 49.51
C SER A 662 0.47 -22.60 48.20
N GLU A 663 1.57 -23.12 47.65
CA GLU A 663 2.09 -22.76 46.32
C GLU A 663 1.11 -23.17 45.21
N GLN A 664 0.54 -24.38 45.27
CA GLN A 664 -0.49 -24.83 44.33
C GLN A 664 -1.77 -23.99 44.41
N LEU A 665 -2.16 -23.59 45.61
CA LEU A 665 -3.29 -22.70 45.83
C LEU A 665 -3.03 -21.31 45.26
N GLN A 666 -1.85 -20.74 45.53
CA GLN A 666 -1.44 -19.45 44.97
C GLN A 666 -1.45 -19.50 43.44
N ALA A 667 -0.87 -20.55 42.84
CA ALA A 667 -0.89 -20.75 41.39
C ALA A 667 -2.31 -20.91 40.82
N SER A 668 -3.23 -21.55 41.56
CA SER A 668 -4.65 -21.68 41.16
C SER A 668 -5.42 -20.36 41.30
N GLN A 669 -5.10 -19.56 42.33
CA GLN A 669 -5.64 -18.22 42.54
C GLN A 669 -5.16 -17.24 41.47
N ASP A 670 -3.88 -17.30 41.10
CA ASP A 670 -3.32 -16.46 40.04
C ASP A 670 -3.95 -16.81 38.68
N LYS A 671 -4.09 -18.11 38.35
CA LYS A 671 -4.84 -18.56 37.15
C LYS A 671 -6.30 -18.10 37.16
N LYS A 672 -6.96 -18.15 38.32
CA LYS A 672 -8.32 -17.65 38.47
C LYS A 672 -8.37 -16.15 38.18
N ARG A 673 -7.46 -15.36 38.76
CA ARG A 673 -7.38 -13.91 38.53
C ARG A 673 -7.13 -13.59 37.05
N GLU A 674 -6.20 -14.30 36.40
CA GLU A 674 -5.93 -14.16 34.97
C GLU A 674 -7.18 -14.43 34.11
N LEU A 675 -7.95 -15.47 34.44
CA LEU A 675 -9.21 -15.77 33.76
C LEU A 675 -10.30 -14.72 34.04
N GLU A 676 -10.40 -14.20 35.27
CA GLU A 676 -11.31 -13.11 35.63
C GLU A 676 -10.99 -11.84 34.84
N GLU A 677 -9.72 -11.45 34.77
CA GLU A 677 -9.24 -10.30 34.00
C GLU A 677 -9.47 -10.49 32.49
N ALA A 678 -9.24 -11.71 31.97
CA ALA A 678 -9.51 -12.05 30.57
C ALA A 678 -11.01 -11.95 30.23
N VAL A 679 -11.88 -12.47 31.09
CA VAL A 679 -13.35 -12.38 30.92
C VAL A 679 -13.81 -10.93 30.99
N GLU A 680 -13.35 -10.16 31.98
CA GLU A 680 -13.77 -8.77 32.15
C GLU A 680 -13.29 -7.90 30.99
N SER A 681 -12.02 -8.02 30.60
CA SER A 681 -11.48 -7.26 29.47
C SER A 681 -12.19 -7.62 28.15
N THR A 682 -12.53 -8.89 27.94
CA THR A 682 -13.31 -9.35 26.76
C THR A 682 -14.75 -8.84 26.82
N ASN A 683 -15.38 -8.81 28.00
CA ASN A 683 -16.74 -8.28 28.19
C ASN A 683 -16.80 -6.78 27.91
N VAL A 684 -15.85 -6.00 28.42
CA VAL A 684 -15.76 -4.55 28.14
C VAL A 684 -15.51 -4.29 26.65
N LYS A 685 -14.59 -5.04 26.02
CA LYS A 685 -14.35 -4.95 24.57
C LYS A 685 -15.61 -5.29 23.77
N MET A 686 -16.30 -6.36 24.16
CA MET A 686 -17.57 -6.80 23.56
C MET A 686 -18.64 -5.72 23.63
N GLN A 687 -18.86 -5.12 24.80
CA GLN A 687 -19.86 -4.07 24.99
C GLN A 687 -19.58 -2.85 24.10
N ARG A 688 -18.32 -2.38 24.09
CA ARG A 688 -17.89 -1.27 23.22
C ARG A 688 -18.08 -1.62 21.74
N ALA A 689 -17.69 -2.83 21.33
CA ALA A 689 -17.80 -3.26 19.95
C ALA A 689 -19.27 -3.41 19.50
N ARG A 690 -20.15 -3.95 20.34
CA ARG A 690 -21.61 -4.00 20.07
C ARG A 690 -22.23 -2.62 19.94
N GLN A 691 -21.82 -1.67 20.78
CA GLN A 691 -22.29 -0.29 20.69
C GLN A 691 -21.89 0.35 19.35
N LEU A 692 -20.65 0.12 18.90
CA LEU A 692 -20.15 0.59 17.60
C LEU A 692 -20.90 -0.07 16.44
N VAL A 693 -21.04 -1.40 16.43
CA VAL A 693 -21.77 -2.12 15.38
C VAL A 693 -23.22 -1.64 15.29
N ARG A 694 -23.89 -1.42 16.44
CA ARG A 694 -25.24 -0.85 16.46
C ARG A 694 -25.29 0.56 15.89
N GLY A 695 -24.29 1.39 16.18
CA GLY A 695 -24.18 2.75 15.63
C GLY A 695 -23.95 2.77 14.12
N MET A 696 -23.15 1.83 13.61
CA MET A 696 -22.78 1.74 12.19
C MET A 696 -23.80 0.98 11.32
N GLY A 697 -24.72 0.21 11.91
CA GLY A 697 -25.71 -0.55 11.14
C GLY A 697 -26.61 0.31 10.25
N GLY A 698 -26.98 1.52 10.69
CA GLY A 698 -27.71 2.48 9.84
C GLY A 698 -26.88 3.02 8.67
N GLU A 699 -25.56 3.17 8.87
CA GLU A 699 -24.63 3.57 7.82
C GLU A 699 -24.43 2.44 6.79
N GLU A 700 -24.38 1.18 7.22
CA GLU A 700 -24.31 0.02 6.32
C GLU A 700 -25.48 0.01 5.34
N HIS A 701 -26.71 0.21 5.83
CA HIS A 701 -27.90 0.28 4.98
C HIS A 701 -27.85 1.47 4.03
N ARG A 702 -27.39 2.64 4.50
CA ARG A 702 -27.23 3.83 3.67
C ARG A 702 -26.20 3.61 2.56
N TRP A 703 -25.04 3.04 2.88
CA TRP A 703 -24.00 2.74 1.90
C TRP A 703 -24.45 1.67 0.90
N ALA A 704 -25.21 0.66 1.35
CA ALA A 704 -25.78 -0.35 0.47
C ALA A 704 -26.77 0.28 -0.54
N ALA A 705 -27.66 1.17 -0.06
CA ALA A 705 -28.56 1.93 -0.92
C ALA A 705 -27.78 2.79 -1.93
N GLU A 706 -26.70 3.45 -1.48
CA GLU A 706 -25.84 4.27 -2.34
C GLU A 706 -25.12 3.44 -3.42
N VAL A 707 -24.64 2.24 -3.09
CA VAL A 707 -24.03 1.31 -4.05
C VAL A 707 -25.04 0.92 -5.15
N VAL A 708 -26.30 0.67 -4.78
CA VAL A 708 -27.38 0.39 -5.75
C VAL A 708 -27.67 1.61 -6.62
N SER A 709 -27.74 2.80 -6.03
CA SER A 709 -27.93 4.07 -6.74
C SER A 709 -26.81 4.31 -7.76
N ILE A 710 -25.54 4.24 -7.33
CA ILE A 710 -24.36 4.41 -8.20
C ILE A 710 -24.33 3.35 -9.31
N THR A 711 -24.74 2.11 -9.02
CA THR A 711 -24.84 1.06 -10.04
C THR A 711 -25.88 1.39 -11.10
N ARG A 712 -27.02 1.99 -10.70
CA ARG A 712 -28.04 2.49 -11.64
C ARG A 712 -27.48 3.64 -12.48
N SER A 713 -26.81 4.61 -11.87
CA SER A 713 -26.16 5.72 -12.58
C SER A 713 -25.11 5.21 -13.58
N LEU A 714 -24.29 4.21 -13.19
CA LEU A 714 -23.33 3.57 -14.09
C LEU A 714 -24.00 2.94 -15.31
N ARG A 715 -25.25 2.48 -15.25
CA ARG A 715 -25.97 1.92 -16.42
C ARG A 715 -26.51 2.98 -17.37
N HIS A 716 -26.87 4.14 -16.84
CA HIS A 716 -27.40 5.26 -17.62
C HIS A 716 -26.31 6.21 -18.11
N LEU A 717 -25.09 6.06 -17.58
CA LEU A 717 -23.95 6.94 -17.84
C LEU A 717 -23.64 7.15 -19.32
N VAL A 718 -23.83 6.14 -20.17
CA VAL A 718 -23.55 6.26 -21.61
C VAL A 718 -24.53 7.23 -22.28
N GLY A 719 -25.82 7.13 -21.98
CA GLY A 719 -26.84 8.05 -22.50
C GLY A 719 -26.64 9.46 -21.94
N ASP A 720 -26.38 9.55 -20.64
CA ASP A 720 -26.13 10.80 -19.92
C ASP A 720 -24.91 11.55 -20.51
N CYS A 721 -23.77 10.87 -20.66
CA CYS A 721 -22.56 11.46 -21.26
C CYS A 721 -22.76 11.87 -22.71
N LEU A 722 -23.53 11.11 -23.49
CA LEU A 722 -23.80 11.42 -24.89
C LEU A 722 -24.65 12.68 -25.02
N LEU A 723 -25.72 12.78 -24.23
CA LEU A 723 -26.58 13.97 -24.20
C LEU A 723 -25.80 15.20 -23.73
N SER A 724 -25.00 15.09 -22.67
CA SER A 724 -24.14 16.17 -22.17
C SER A 724 -23.10 16.60 -23.21
N ALA A 725 -22.44 15.66 -23.88
CA ALA A 725 -21.45 15.97 -24.91
C ALA A 725 -22.08 16.69 -26.11
N ALA A 726 -23.27 16.26 -26.54
CA ALA A 726 -24.00 16.92 -27.62
C ALA A 726 -24.48 18.31 -27.24
N ALA A 727 -24.92 18.50 -25.99
CA ALA A 727 -25.30 19.80 -25.47
C ALA A 727 -24.13 20.78 -25.50
N VAL A 728 -22.93 20.34 -25.08
CA VAL A 728 -21.71 21.17 -25.09
C VAL A 728 -21.27 21.49 -26.53
N ALA A 729 -21.32 20.53 -27.45
CA ALA A 729 -20.83 20.70 -28.81
C ALA A 729 -21.73 21.58 -29.70
N TYR A 730 -23.06 21.49 -29.55
CA TYR A 730 -23.99 22.07 -30.52
C TYR A 730 -24.98 23.10 -29.95
N LEU A 731 -25.33 23.01 -28.66
CA LEU A 731 -26.41 23.82 -28.09
C LEU A 731 -25.94 25.16 -27.52
N GLY A 732 -24.62 25.43 -27.45
CA GLY A 732 -24.05 26.67 -26.93
C GLY A 732 -24.67 27.97 -27.49
N PRO A 733 -24.81 28.14 -28.82
CA PRO A 733 -25.29 29.39 -29.43
C PRO A 733 -26.83 29.54 -29.45
N LEU A 734 -27.57 28.53 -28.99
CA LEU A 734 -29.03 28.52 -29.05
C LEU A 734 -29.68 29.17 -27.81
N GLY A 735 -30.82 29.82 -28.01
CA GLY A 735 -31.64 30.37 -26.92
C GLY A 735 -32.21 29.27 -26.00
N PRO A 736 -32.64 29.61 -24.76
CA PRO A 736 -33.12 28.63 -23.78
C PRO A 736 -34.25 27.74 -24.31
N SER A 737 -35.28 28.29 -24.93
CA SER A 737 -36.42 27.53 -25.48
C SER A 737 -35.99 26.54 -26.57
N ALA A 738 -35.08 26.96 -27.45
CA ALA A 738 -34.52 26.12 -28.51
C ALA A 738 -33.64 24.99 -27.95
N ARG A 739 -32.82 25.28 -26.92
CA ARG A 739 -32.00 24.29 -26.21
C ARG A 739 -32.88 23.23 -25.54
N SER A 740 -33.90 23.64 -24.80
CA SER A 740 -34.83 22.72 -24.11
C SER A 740 -35.64 21.87 -25.08
N ALA A 741 -36.02 22.42 -26.25
CA ALA A 741 -36.68 21.65 -27.30
C ALA A 741 -35.72 20.62 -27.93
N ALA A 742 -34.46 20.99 -28.20
CA ALA A 742 -33.45 20.08 -28.74
C ALA A 742 -33.12 18.95 -27.75
N LEU A 743 -32.89 19.27 -26.48
CA LEU A 743 -32.63 18.28 -25.43
C LEU A 743 -33.76 17.26 -25.29
N ARG A 744 -35.04 17.70 -25.31
CA ARG A 744 -36.19 16.80 -25.28
C ARG A 744 -36.24 15.84 -26.46
N ARG A 745 -35.95 16.34 -27.68
CA ARG A 745 -35.89 15.49 -28.88
C ARG A 745 -34.77 14.47 -28.80
N TRP A 746 -33.58 14.90 -28.39
CA TRP A 746 -32.40 14.03 -28.28
C TRP A 746 -32.57 12.98 -27.19
N HIS A 747 -33.10 13.37 -26.02
CA HIS A 747 -33.46 12.44 -24.95
C HIS A 747 -34.44 11.37 -25.45
N ALA A 748 -35.51 11.76 -26.15
CA ALA A 748 -36.47 10.81 -26.72
C ALA A 748 -35.83 9.87 -27.76
N ALA A 749 -34.89 10.36 -28.58
CA ALA A 749 -34.18 9.55 -29.57
C ALA A 749 -33.23 8.53 -28.93
N ILE A 750 -32.51 8.92 -27.87
CA ILE A 750 -31.63 8.04 -27.10
C ILE A 750 -32.45 6.96 -26.39
N ALA A 751 -33.56 7.34 -25.76
CA ALA A 751 -34.47 6.41 -25.09
C ALA A 751 -35.07 5.37 -26.06
N ARG A 752 -35.53 5.80 -27.24
CA ARG A 752 -36.03 4.89 -28.30
C ARG A 752 -34.99 3.88 -28.78
N SER A 753 -33.71 4.22 -28.70
CA SER A 753 -32.60 3.36 -29.13
C SER A 753 -32.23 2.28 -28.10
N GLY A 754 -32.93 2.22 -26.96
CA GLY A 754 -32.69 1.23 -25.90
C GLY A 754 -31.39 1.46 -25.13
N ILE A 755 -30.91 2.71 -25.10
CA ILE A 755 -29.78 3.13 -24.25
C ILE A 755 -30.37 3.73 -22.97
N GLY A 756 -29.90 3.26 -21.81
CA GLY A 756 -30.30 3.82 -20.53
C GLY A 756 -29.86 5.27 -20.41
N ILE A 757 -30.79 6.14 -20.03
CA ILE A 757 -30.58 7.58 -19.80
C ILE A 757 -31.39 7.98 -18.58
N THR A 758 -30.85 8.87 -17.76
CA THR A 758 -31.57 9.44 -16.62
C THR A 758 -32.48 10.57 -17.07
N VAL A 759 -33.66 10.64 -16.46
CA VAL A 759 -34.59 11.77 -16.64
C VAL A 759 -34.34 12.73 -15.48
N GLU A 760 -33.47 13.71 -15.67
CA GLU A 760 -33.35 14.84 -14.73
C GLU A 760 -34.11 16.04 -15.29
N GLN A 761 -35.13 16.48 -14.55
CA GLN A 761 -35.91 17.69 -14.82
C GLN A 761 -35.60 18.70 -13.70
N ASP A 762 -35.28 19.94 -14.07
CA ASP A 762 -35.25 21.07 -13.12
C ASP A 762 -36.66 21.35 -12.55
N ASP A 763 -36.74 22.13 -11.47
CA ASP A 763 -38.00 22.57 -10.84
C ASP A 763 -38.96 23.27 -11.84
N ASP A 764 -38.44 23.83 -12.93
CA ASP A 764 -39.18 24.46 -14.04
C ASP A 764 -39.58 23.47 -15.16
N GLY A 765 -39.35 22.16 -14.98
CA GLY A 765 -39.66 21.10 -15.95
C GLY A 765 -38.73 21.06 -17.17
N VAL A 766 -37.59 21.76 -17.11
CA VAL A 766 -36.57 21.78 -18.18
C VAL A 766 -35.59 20.62 -17.99
N LEU A 767 -35.29 19.87 -19.06
CA LEU A 767 -34.27 18.82 -19.00
C LEU A 767 -32.89 19.45 -18.81
N VAL A 768 -32.21 19.11 -17.71
CA VAL A 768 -30.81 19.50 -17.47
C VAL A 768 -29.90 18.32 -17.77
N SER A 769 -28.68 18.64 -18.20
CA SER A 769 -27.63 17.64 -18.38
C SER A 769 -27.37 16.94 -17.02
N PRO A 770 -27.56 15.61 -16.92
CA PRO A 770 -27.56 14.88 -15.65
C PRO A 770 -26.21 14.85 -14.92
N LEU A 771 -25.14 15.26 -15.61
CA LEU A 771 -23.79 15.35 -15.03
C LEU A 771 -23.48 16.72 -14.40
N THR A 772 -24.39 17.68 -14.52
CA THR A 772 -24.22 19.08 -14.07
C THR A 772 -24.87 19.32 -12.70
N GLY A 773 -25.79 18.46 -12.25
CA GLY A 773 -26.55 18.58 -10.99
C GLY A 773 -25.74 18.49 -9.68
N ALA A 774 -24.42 18.39 -9.74
CA ALA A 774 -23.54 18.31 -8.57
C ALA A 774 -22.53 19.48 -8.43
N ALA A 775 -22.69 20.55 -9.22
CA ALA A 775 -21.97 21.79 -8.95
C ALA A 775 -22.72 22.58 -7.87
N PRO A 776 -22.08 23.05 -6.77
CA PRO A 776 -22.70 24.03 -5.89
C PRO A 776 -23.14 25.20 -6.76
N ALA A 777 -24.38 25.68 -6.54
CA ALA A 777 -25.00 26.74 -7.31
C ALA A 777 -23.95 27.77 -7.75
N PRO A 778 -23.74 28.00 -9.06
CA PRO A 778 -22.81 29.01 -9.49
C PRO A 778 -23.21 30.32 -8.82
N THR A 779 -22.24 31.03 -8.24
CA THR A 779 -22.36 32.44 -7.82
C THR A 779 -23.36 33.16 -8.71
N PRO A 780 -24.34 33.89 -8.16
CA PRO A 780 -25.51 34.36 -8.90
C PRO A 780 -25.04 35.14 -10.13
N LEU A 781 -25.08 34.49 -11.29
CA LEU A 781 -25.06 35.17 -12.56
C LEU A 781 -26.39 35.93 -12.65
N PRO A 782 -26.39 37.17 -13.16
CA PRO A 782 -27.57 38.02 -13.11
C PRO A 782 -28.72 37.30 -13.81
N ALA A 783 -29.80 37.08 -13.05
CA ALA A 783 -31.07 36.62 -13.58
C ALA A 783 -31.40 37.46 -14.82
N ALA A 784 -31.74 36.79 -15.92
CA ALA A 784 -32.06 37.39 -17.20
C ALA A 784 -32.87 38.68 -17.00
N MET A 785 -32.24 39.83 -17.24
CA MET A 785 -32.91 41.12 -17.27
C MET A 785 -33.94 41.02 -18.39
N GLY A 786 -35.21 40.89 -17.99
CA GLY A 786 -36.34 41.02 -18.89
C GLY A 786 -36.20 42.33 -19.64
N VAL A 787 -36.13 42.21 -20.96
CA VAL A 787 -36.29 43.35 -21.86
C VAL A 787 -37.72 43.83 -21.66
N THR A 788 -37.88 44.87 -20.85
CA THR A 788 -39.11 45.65 -20.84
C THR A 788 -39.27 46.31 -22.21
N PRO A 789 -40.43 46.18 -22.86
CA PRO A 789 -40.67 46.82 -24.14
C PRO A 789 -40.71 48.33 -23.90
N LEU A 790 -39.74 49.05 -24.43
CA LEU A 790 -39.83 50.51 -24.52
C LEU A 790 -40.96 50.85 -25.49
N GLU A 791 -42.09 51.25 -24.90
CA GLU A 791 -43.24 51.81 -25.59
C GLU A 791 -42.81 52.95 -26.53
N ARG A 792 -43.47 52.99 -27.68
CA ARG A 792 -43.37 54.07 -28.65
C ARG A 792 -43.99 55.37 -28.11
N SER A 793 -43.37 56.47 -28.56
CA SER A 793 -43.93 57.80 -28.91
C SER A 793 -43.73 58.94 -27.91
N PRO A 794 -43.65 60.20 -28.39
CA PRO A 794 -43.69 60.68 -29.79
C PRO A 794 -42.33 61.00 -30.40
#